data_AF-A0A6I9LXX5-F1
#
_entry.id   AF-A0A6I9LXX5-F1
#
_cell.length_a   1.000
_cell.length_b   1.000
_cell.length_c   1.000
_cell.angle_alpha   90.00
_cell.angle_beta   90.00
_cell.angle_gamma   90.00
#
_symmetry.space_group_name_H-M   'P 1'
#
loop_
_entity.id
_entity.type
_entity.pdbx_description
1 polymer ?
#
loop_
_entity_poly.entity_id
_entity_poly.type
_entity_poly.pdbx_seq_one_letter_code
_entity_poly.pdbx_strand_id
1 'polypeptide(L)'
;MTRSPGLVVPLLGLGLGLALSLPGAVAADCGSLARAEHLAFHPVARTRWLTPRVRAPGPLDSLYGTVRRFLSVVQLNPFPSELIKALLNDPSSVKRDEVVRYEAGYVVCAVIAGLYLLLVPTTGLCFCCCRCRRRCGGRVKTEHKAMACERGTLMSFLLLTTLMLLIGMVCAFATNQYTHRQTGPSVEAVPETLLSLRGLVSDVPEELQAVAEQFSVPQERVSKELEDAGEKLGNIIHNQLKSTVYPMLASVHSLGQALQVSIDHLRALNATSAELQEGQQHLEPPVQAHRERLLTLLQEGWCHGDCKGALSRASALQLDADFSQVPPVDDVLHRLKGVPEANFSSMVQEENATFNSLPLLVAVEMADALKDLKKALAEQPEGVRMLARGFPGSEAASRWSQALEGLEQRSRPYLKEVQRYEKYRWILGCVLCSAILLVVVCNLLGLSLGIWGLFAREDPSHSESRGEAGARFLMAGVAFSFLFAAPLILLVFATFLVGGNVQTLVCRSWESGELYEFADTPGNLPPSMNLSYLLGLRKNISIQQAYRQCKAGAVLWNVLQLNDSYDLDKHLDIKQYTHKLQQELQNFKLDVKGLDLLSPAARRDLEALQGSGLEKIHFRDFLVQIQKPVVKTDMEQLAQELEGLAQAQNDSALRQQLQEEARELRSLYQEKVIPQQSLVAKLNLSVRALASSAPNLQVDTSEVLANVSRLKGELPAQTNLIIRNASECFLTREMGYFSQYVAWVREEVTQHIATCQPLSGALDNGHVILCDMMADPWNAFWFCLGWCTFFLIPSIIFAVKTSKYFRPIRKRLSSTSSEETQLFHIPRVTSLKL
;
A
#
# COMPACT_ATOMS: atom_id res chain seq x y z
N MET A 1 24.57 -18.89 23.45
CA MET A 1 24.98 -20.32 23.46
C MET A 1 24.13 -20.97 22.36
N THR A 2 24.59 -21.47 21.22
CA THR A 2 25.88 -21.99 20.68
C THR A 2 25.75 -21.86 19.14
N ARG A 3 26.51 -21.02 18.40
CA ARG A 3 27.85 -21.24 17.75
C ARG A 3 28.01 -22.63 17.12
N SER A 4 28.06 -22.79 15.78
CA SER A 4 29.13 -22.56 14.77
C SER A 4 29.40 -23.91 14.04
N PRO A 5 30.18 -24.06 12.94
CA PRO A 5 31.00 -23.13 12.13
C PRO A 5 30.56 -23.12 10.63
N GLY A 6 31.06 -22.33 9.66
CA GLY A 6 32.34 -21.67 9.45
C GLY A 6 33.15 -22.41 8.38
N LEU A 7 33.27 -21.86 7.17
CA LEU A 7 34.46 -22.03 6.32
C LEU A 7 34.51 -20.95 5.23
N VAL A 8 35.68 -20.33 5.14
CA VAL A 8 36.09 -19.21 4.28
C VAL A 8 37.41 -19.66 3.60
N VAL A 9 37.75 -19.04 2.45
CA VAL A 9 39.11 -18.85 1.85
C VAL A 9 39.55 -19.96 0.84
N PRO A 10 40.30 -19.69 -0.27
CA PRO A 10 40.18 -18.66 -1.33
C PRO A 10 40.72 -19.09 -2.76
N LEU A 11 40.69 -18.12 -3.70
CA LEU A 11 41.68 -17.82 -4.79
C LEU A 11 42.06 -18.86 -5.87
N LEU A 12 41.79 -18.52 -7.14
CA LEU A 12 42.77 -18.29 -8.24
C LEU A 12 42.08 -18.37 -9.62
N GLY A 13 42.28 -17.35 -10.46
CA GLY A 13 41.79 -17.37 -11.84
C GLY A 13 41.84 -16.04 -12.57
N LEU A 14 43.00 -15.37 -12.59
CA LEU A 14 43.33 -14.37 -13.60
C LEU A 14 43.53 -15.10 -14.92
N GLY A 15 42.70 -14.82 -15.93
CA GLY A 15 42.85 -15.31 -17.29
C GLY A 15 42.42 -14.23 -18.27
N LEU A 16 43.42 -13.61 -18.90
CA LEU A 16 43.26 -12.66 -19.98
C LEU A 16 42.38 -13.26 -21.10
N GLY A 17 41.41 -12.45 -21.55
CA GLY A 17 40.63 -12.70 -22.75
C GLY A 17 40.17 -11.37 -23.33
N LEU A 18 41.09 -10.60 -23.91
CA LEU A 18 40.74 -9.59 -24.90
C LEU A 18 40.18 -10.33 -26.13
N ALA A 19 38.87 -10.53 -26.13
CA ALA A 19 38.13 -10.87 -27.34
C ALA A 19 37.43 -9.58 -27.80
N LEU A 20 37.74 -9.17 -29.03
CA LEU A 20 36.98 -8.17 -29.77
C LEU A 20 35.52 -8.60 -29.84
N SER A 21 34.69 -8.06 -28.95
CA SER A 21 33.25 -8.05 -29.13
C SER A 21 32.92 -6.91 -30.09
N LEU A 22 32.52 -7.26 -31.31
CA LEU A 22 31.66 -6.38 -32.11
C LEU A 22 30.50 -5.89 -31.24
N PRO A 23 29.95 -4.67 -31.46
CA PRO A 23 28.73 -4.25 -30.77
C PRO A 23 27.58 -5.11 -31.27
N GLY A 24 27.37 -6.26 -30.60
CA GLY A 24 26.13 -7.02 -30.69
C GLY A 24 25.01 -6.16 -30.12
N ALA A 25 23.88 -6.15 -30.84
CA ALA A 25 22.65 -5.45 -30.51
C ALA A 25 22.37 -5.42 -29.00
N VAL A 26 22.35 -4.21 -28.45
CA VAL A 26 21.97 -3.94 -27.05
C VAL A 26 20.57 -4.50 -26.83
N ALA A 27 20.47 -5.56 -26.02
CA ALA A 27 19.21 -5.99 -25.44
C ALA A 27 18.62 -4.81 -24.66
N ALA A 28 17.34 -4.51 -24.93
CA ALA A 28 16.63 -3.35 -24.41
C ALA A 28 16.49 -3.39 -22.88
N ASP A 29 17.41 -2.76 -22.16
CA ASP A 29 17.24 -2.49 -20.74
C ASP A 29 16.42 -1.19 -20.59
N CYS A 30 15.09 -1.33 -20.48
CA CYS A 30 14.17 -0.20 -20.34
C CYS A 30 14.40 0.62 -19.06
N GLY A 31 15.26 0.18 -18.11
CA GLY A 31 15.68 0.96 -16.94
C GLY A 31 14.54 1.66 -16.19
N SER A 32 14.70 2.95 -15.90
CA SER A 32 13.69 3.80 -15.26
C SER A 32 12.48 4.13 -16.14
N LEU A 33 12.54 3.83 -17.45
CA LEU A 33 11.46 4.11 -18.39
C LEU A 33 10.30 3.12 -18.29
N ALA A 34 10.51 1.94 -17.69
CA ALA A 34 9.48 0.90 -17.59
C ALA A 34 8.62 0.95 -16.32
N ARG A 35 9.08 1.62 -15.26
CA ARG A 35 8.41 1.54 -13.95
C ARG A 35 7.41 2.67 -13.75
N ALA A 36 6.13 2.33 -13.65
CA ALA A 36 5.09 3.27 -13.29
C ALA A 36 5.22 3.68 -11.81
N GLU A 37 5.07 4.97 -11.53
CA GLU A 37 4.92 5.44 -10.14
C GLU A 37 3.62 4.90 -9.53
N HIS A 38 3.59 4.76 -8.21
CA HIS A 38 2.38 4.31 -7.54
C HIS A 38 1.37 5.47 -7.48
N LEU A 39 0.17 5.25 -8.02
CA LEU A 39 -0.96 6.18 -7.93
C LEU A 39 -1.67 5.99 -6.59
N ALA A 40 -2.08 7.10 -5.98
CA ALA A 40 -2.95 7.09 -4.81
C ALA A 40 -4.39 7.33 -5.25
N PHE A 41 -5.28 6.42 -4.88
CA PHE A 41 -6.72 6.54 -5.11
C PHE A 41 -7.41 6.83 -3.80
N HIS A 42 -8.47 7.63 -3.82
CA HIS A 42 -9.25 7.88 -2.62
C HIS A 42 -10.19 6.69 -2.34
N PRO A 43 -10.09 6.04 -1.17
CA PRO A 43 -11.03 4.99 -0.80
C PRO A 43 -12.43 5.58 -0.68
N VAL A 44 -13.43 4.82 -1.11
CA VAL A 44 -14.82 5.24 -1.01
C VAL A 44 -15.27 5.04 0.43
N ALA A 45 -15.53 6.14 1.13
CA ALA A 45 -16.02 6.09 2.50
C ALA A 45 -17.42 5.47 2.52
N ARG A 46 -17.53 4.21 2.95
CA ARG A 46 -18.83 3.59 3.18
C ARG A 46 -19.60 4.43 4.19
N THR A 47 -20.73 4.96 3.75
CA THR A 47 -21.48 5.96 4.54
C THR A 47 -22.08 5.35 5.81
N ARG A 48 -22.32 4.02 5.84
CA ARG A 48 -22.92 3.30 6.95
C ARG A 48 -22.19 1.98 7.23
N TRP A 49 -21.37 1.96 8.27
CA TRP A 49 -20.78 0.72 8.80
C TRP A 49 -21.66 0.14 9.90
N LEU A 50 -22.00 -1.15 9.77
CA LEU A 50 -22.66 -1.88 10.84
C LEU A 50 -21.66 -2.16 11.95
N THR A 51 -21.89 -1.61 13.14
CA THR A 51 -21.04 -1.85 14.31
C THR A 51 -21.30 -3.26 14.87
N PRO A 52 -20.27 -4.12 14.98
CA PRO A 52 -20.43 -5.42 15.62
C PRO A 52 -20.79 -5.24 17.09
N ARG A 53 -21.82 -5.96 17.55
CA ARG A 53 -22.23 -5.98 18.95
C ARG A 53 -21.66 -7.21 19.61
N VAL A 54 -20.93 -7.00 20.70
CA VAL A 54 -20.39 -8.05 21.54
C VAL A 54 -20.77 -7.75 22.98
N ARG A 55 -21.24 -8.77 23.68
CA ARG A 55 -21.47 -8.69 25.11
C ARG A 55 -20.14 -8.98 25.83
N ALA A 56 -19.64 -8.03 26.59
CA ALA A 56 -18.44 -8.24 27.39
C ALA A 56 -18.67 -9.31 28.49
N PRO A 57 -17.67 -10.17 28.76
CA PRO A 57 -17.77 -11.13 29.86
C PRO A 57 -17.88 -10.40 31.20
N GLY A 58 -18.73 -10.91 32.07
CA GLY A 58 -19.08 -10.27 33.34
C GLY A 58 -19.29 -11.26 34.48
N PRO A 59 -19.39 -10.78 35.73
CA PRO A 59 -19.49 -11.63 36.92
C PRO A 59 -20.74 -12.51 36.98
N LEU A 60 -21.76 -12.20 36.16
CA LEU A 60 -23.02 -12.95 36.08
C LEU A 60 -22.97 -14.09 35.05
N ASP A 61 -21.90 -14.28 34.29
CA ASP A 61 -21.83 -15.29 33.22
C ASP A 61 -21.99 -16.72 33.73
N SER A 62 -21.41 -17.02 34.90
CA SER A 62 -21.59 -18.33 35.55
C SER A 62 -23.06 -18.60 35.90
N LEU A 63 -23.80 -17.56 36.30
CA LEU A 63 -25.23 -17.65 36.57
C LEU A 63 -26.00 -17.91 35.27
N TYR A 64 -25.71 -17.18 34.18
CA TYR A 64 -26.35 -17.41 32.88
C TYR A 64 -26.12 -18.85 32.39
N GLY A 65 -24.89 -19.35 32.45
CA GLY A 65 -24.58 -20.73 32.10
C GLY A 65 -25.34 -21.76 32.96
N THR A 66 -25.52 -21.50 34.26
CA THR A 66 -26.30 -22.36 35.16
C THR A 66 -27.77 -22.40 34.76
N VAL A 67 -28.35 -21.24 34.44
CA VAL A 67 -29.75 -21.12 34.03
C VAL A 67 -29.99 -21.78 32.67
N ARG A 68 -29.08 -21.63 31.71
CA ARG A 68 -29.13 -22.33 30.41
C ARG A 68 -29.13 -23.85 30.59
N ARG A 69 -28.28 -24.39 31.49
CA ARG A 69 -28.28 -25.82 31.83
C ARG A 69 -29.59 -26.27 32.47
N PHE A 70 -30.13 -25.50 33.41
CA PHE A 70 -31.44 -25.78 33.98
C PHE A 70 -32.52 -25.84 32.88
N LEU A 71 -32.55 -24.87 31.99
CA LEU A 71 -33.52 -24.83 30.87
C LEU A 71 -33.33 -25.99 29.88
N SER A 72 -32.11 -26.48 29.66
CA SER A 72 -31.89 -27.70 28.86
C SER A 72 -32.42 -28.98 29.50
N VAL A 73 -32.56 -29.01 30.83
CA VAL A 73 -33.20 -30.12 31.55
C VAL A 73 -34.72 -29.98 31.51
N VAL A 74 -35.23 -28.75 31.55
CA VAL A 74 -36.66 -28.46 31.40
C VAL A 74 -37.13 -28.80 29.98
N GLN A 75 -36.35 -28.46 28.96
CA GLN A 75 -36.66 -28.77 27.57
C GLN A 75 -35.65 -29.73 26.95
N LEU A 76 -35.95 -31.02 27.08
CA LEU A 76 -35.15 -32.13 26.53
C LEU A 76 -35.47 -32.41 25.06
N ASN A 77 -36.63 -31.97 24.57
CA ASN A 77 -37.06 -32.26 23.21
C ASN A 77 -36.24 -31.45 22.19
N PRO A 78 -35.96 -32.03 21.01
CA PRO A 78 -35.30 -31.33 19.91
C PRO A 78 -36.22 -30.25 19.31
N PHE A 79 -35.66 -29.39 18.46
CA PHE A 79 -36.40 -28.31 17.81
C PHE A 79 -37.64 -28.84 17.05
N PRO A 80 -38.85 -28.33 17.33
CA PRO A 80 -40.09 -28.90 16.83
C PRO A 80 -40.48 -28.29 15.48
N SER A 81 -39.76 -28.66 14.42
CA SER A 81 -39.94 -28.11 13.07
C SER A 81 -41.40 -28.16 12.57
N GLU A 82 -42.05 -29.32 12.63
CA GLU A 82 -43.44 -29.47 12.16
C GLU A 82 -44.44 -28.64 12.97
N LEU A 83 -44.22 -28.51 14.28
CA LEU A 83 -45.09 -27.70 15.15
C LEU A 83 -45.01 -26.22 14.79
N ILE A 84 -43.79 -25.71 14.56
CA ILE A 84 -43.55 -24.32 14.20
C ILE A 84 -44.08 -24.04 12.79
N LYS A 85 -43.87 -24.97 11.85
CA LYS A 85 -44.44 -24.90 10.50
C LYS A 85 -45.96 -24.80 10.53
N ALA A 86 -46.62 -25.65 11.32
CA ALA A 86 -48.06 -25.60 11.51
C ALA A 86 -48.48 -24.25 12.12
N LEU A 87 -47.79 -23.79 13.16
CA LEU A 87 -48.07 -22.52 13.83
C LEU A 87 -47.97 -21.30 12.90
N LEU A 88 -47.00 -21.30 11.97
CA LEU A 88 -46.77 -20.17 11.05
C LEU A 88 -47.72 -20.17 9.85
N ASN A 89 -48.08 -21.34 9.31
CA ASN A 89 -48.89 -21.44 8.08
C ASN A 89 -50.39 -21.62 8.35
N ASP A 90 -50.74 -22.40 9.36
CA ASP A 90 -52.13 -22.62 9.77
C ASP A 90 -52.22 -22.81 11.30
N PRO A 91 -52.29 -21.72 12.07
CA PRO A 91 -52.37 -21.78 13.54
C PRO A 91 -53.53 -22.64 14.06
N SER A 92 -54.58 -22.84 13.25
CA SER A 92 -55.76 -23.63 13.63
C SER A 92 -55.52 -25.14 13.55
N SER A 93 -54.52 -25.56 12.77
CA SER A 93 -54.11 -26.96 12.61
C SER A 93 -53.26 -27.50 13.77
N VAL A 94 -52.75 -26.61 14.64
CA VAL A 94 -51.87 -26.98 15.75
C VAL A 94 -52.64 -27.79 16.79
N LYS A 95 -52.24 -29.04 16.97
CA LYS A 95 -52.83 -29.91 17.97
C LYS A 95 -52.28 -29.61 19.36
N ARG A 96 -53.17 -29.43 20.32
CA ARG A 96 -52.80 -29.08 21.71
C ARG A 96 -51.95 -30.16 22.39
N ASP A 97 -52.15 -31.44 22.05
CA ASP A 97 -51.37 -32.55 22.62
C ASP A 97 -49.91 -32.54 22.14
N GLU A 98 -49.63 -32.08 20.93
CA GLU A 98 -48.27 -31.93 20.41
C GLU A 98 -47.50 -30.82 21.14
N VAL A 99 -48.15 -29.66 21.37
CA VAL A 99 -47.59 -28.56 22.17
C VAL A 99 -47.29 -29.02 23.60
N VAL A 100 -48.23 -29.71 24.25
CA VAL A 100 -48.07 -30.19 25.62
C VAL A 100 -46.97 -31.25 25.73
N ARG A 101 -46.81 -32.13 24.74
CA ARG A 101 -45.70 -33.09 24.69
C ARG A 101 -44.36 -32.40 24.52
N TYR A 102 -44.28 -31.40 23.65
CA TYR A 102 -43.07 -30.62 23.45
C TYR A 102 -42.70 -29.84 24.72
N GLU A 103 -43.66 -29.18 25.37
CA GLU A 103 -43.43 -28.38 26.57
C GLU A 103 -43.58 -29.18 27.89
N ALA A 104 -43.43 -30.51 27.87
CA ALA A 104 -43.72 -31.36 29.03
C ALA A 104 -43.02 -30.91 30.32
N GLY A 105 -41.75 -30.48 30.25
CA GLY A 105 -41.04 -29.96 31.43
C GLY A 105 -41.57 -28.61 31.93
N TYR A 106 -42.03 -27.71 31.04
CA TYR A 106 -42.72 -26.47 31.44
C TYR A 106 -44.05 -26.78 32.13
N VAL A 107 -44.78 -27.80 31.67
CA VAL A 107 -46.02 -28.26 32.32
C VAL A 107 -45.73 -28.78 33.73
N VAL A 108 -44.65 -29.55 33.93
CA VAL A 108 -44.21 -29.99 35.27
C VAL A 108 -43.92 -28.76 36.16
N CYS A 109 -43.20 -27.76 35.65
CA CYS A 109 -42.95 -26.52 36.39
C CYS A 109 -44.24 -25.75 36.70
N ALA A 110 -45.23 -25.75 35.79
CA ALA A 110 -46.53 -25.13 35.99
C ALA A 110 -47.33 -25.83 37.12
N VAL A 111 -47.29 -27.17 37.17
CA VAL A 111 -47.89 -27.95 38.27
C VAL A 111 -47.23 -27.61 39.60
N ILE A 112 -45.89 -27.53 39.65
CA ILE A 112 -45.16 -27.15 40.86
C ILE A 112 -45.54 -25.73 41.32
N ALA A 113 -45.60 -24.77 40.39
CA ALA A 113 -46.01 -23.40 40.68
C ALA A 113 -47.46 -23.33 41.18
N GLY A 114 -48.38 -24.10 40.57
CA GLY A 114 -49.78 -24.20 40.99
C GLY A 114 -49.93 -24.81 42.38
N LEU A 115 -49.17 -25.88 42.70
CA LEU A 115 -49.13 -26.46 44.03
C LEU A 115 -48.61 -25.46 45.06
N TYR A 116 -47.57 -24.70 44.74
CA TYR A 116 -47.06 -23.65 45.63
C TYR A 116 -48.11 -22.55 45.86
N LEU A 117 -48.77 -22.08 44.80
CA LEU A 117 -49.82 -21.06 44.84
C LEU A 117 -51.02 -21.49 45.69
N LEU A 118 -51.32 -22.79 45.74
CA LEU A 118 -52.38 -23.33 46.57
C LEU A 118 -51.91 -23.58 48.02
N LEU A 119 -50.83 -24.34 48.20
CA LEU A 119 -50.42 -24.86 49.51
C LEU A 119 -49.83 -23.79 50.43
N VAL A 120 -49.03 -22.85 49.91
CA VAL A 120 -48.36 -21.85 50.76
C VAL A 120 -49.34 -20.81 51.32
N PRO A 121 -50.25 -20.22 50.53
CA PRO A 121 -51.26 -19.31 51.07
C PRO A 121 -52.27 -20.01 52.00
N THR A 122 -52.71 -21.23 51.67
CA THR A 122 -53.63 -21.99 52.53
C THR A 122 -52.99 -22.34 53.88
N THR A 123 -51.74 -22.79 53.89
CA THR A 123 -50.99 -23.00 55.14
C THR A 123 -50.80 -21.70 55.92
N GLY A 124 -50.56 -20.57 55.23
CA GLY A 124 -50.51 -19.24 55.84
C GLY A 124 -51.83 -18.81 56.50
N LEU A 125 -52.97 -19.01 55.84
CA LEU A 125 -54.31 -18.76 56.38
C LEU A 125 -54.60 -19.65 57.59
N CYS A 126 -54.35 -20.96 57.48
CA CYS A 126 -54.48 -21.90 58.59
C CYS A 126 -53.60 -21.50 59.77
N PHE A 127 -52.36 -21.10 59.51
CA PHE A 127 -51.42 -20.63 60.53
C PHE A 127 -51.90 -19.34 61.21
N CYS A 128 -52.40 -18.38 60.44
CA CYS A 128 -53.00 -17.12 60.93
C CYS A 128 -54.20 -17.42 61.85
N CYS A 129 -55.17 -18.22 61.39
CA CYS A 129 -56.35 -18.61 62.17
C CYS A 129 -55.98 -19.35 63.46
N CYS A 130 -55.04 -20.30 63.39
CA CYS A 130 -54.58 -21.04 64.57
C CYS A 130 -53.84 -20.15 65.57
N ARG A 131 -53.15 -19.11 65.10
CA ARG A 131 -52.46 -18.14 65.96
C ARG A 131 -53.41 -17.14 66.60
N CYS A 132 -54.43 -16.64 65.89
CA CYS A 132 -55.51 -15.84 66.46
C CYS A 132 -56.25 -16.61 67.58
N ARG A 133 -56.42 -17.92 67.43
CA ARG A 133 -56.98 -18.83 68.45
C ARG A 133 -55.98 -19.27 69.52
N ARG A 134 -54.76 -18.70 69.56
CA ARG A 134 -53.64 -19.02 70.47
C ARG A 134 -53.16 -20.49 70.47
N ARG A 135 -53.50 -21.29 69.45
CA ARG A 135 -53.11 -22.71 69.33
C ARG A 135 -51.75 -22.92 68.64
N CYS A 136 -51.32 -21.97 67.80
CA CYS A 136 -50.02 -22.02 67.10
C CYS A 136 -49.01 -20.98 67.61
N GLY A 137 -47.74 -21.41 67.78
CA GLY A 137 -46.64 -20.57 68.27
C GLY A 137 -46.52 -20.48 69.80
N GLY A 138 -46.81 -21.58 70.50
CA GLY A 138 -46.74 -21.68 71.96
C GLY A 138 -45.35 -21.40 72.55
N ARG A 139 -45.33 -20.95 73.81
CA ARG A 139 -44.11 -20.67 74.59
C ARG A 139 -43.49 -21.97 75.10
N VAL A 140 -42.16 -22.05 75.13
CA VAL A 140 -41.44 -23.14 75.81
C VAL A 140 -41.75 -23.08 77.31
N LYS A 141 -42.18 -24.20 77.90
CA LYS A 141 -42.69 -24.27 79.28
C LYS A 141 -41.66 -24.75 80.30
N THR A 142 -40.59 -25.44 79.90
CA THR A 142 -39.57 -26.03 80.78
C THR A 142 -38.18 -26.01 80.11
N GLU A 143 -37.10 -25.72 80.87
CA GLU A 143 -35.70 -25.75 80.39
C GLU A 143 -35.08 -27.14 80.60
N HIS A 144 -34.45 -27.73 79.56
CA HIS A 144 -33.74 -29.02 79.62
C HIS A 144 -32.35 -28.88 78.97
N LYS A 145 -31.35 -29.69 79.39
CA LYS A 145 -29.94 -29.57 78.96
C LYS A 145 -29.71 -29.64 77.44
N ALA A 146 -30.53 -30.39 76.70
CA ALA A 146 -30.45 -30.50 75.23
C ALA A 146 -30.96 -29.26 74.46
N MET A 147 -31.63 -28.32 75.14
CA MET A 147 -32.25 -27.14 74.50
C MET A 147 -31.24 -26.16 73.93
N ALA A 148 -30.01 -26.08 74.46
CA ALA A 148 -28.98 -25.19 73.94
C ALA A 148 -28.53 -25.60 72.52
N CYS A 149 -28.39 -26.90 72.28
CA CYS A 149 -27.99 -27.46 70.97
C CYS A 149 -29.14 -27.36 69.95
N GLU A 150 -30.38 -27.70 70.33
CA GLU A 150 -31.55 -27.56 69.45
C GLU A 150 -31.80 -26.09 69.07
N ARG A 151 -31.65 -25.18 70.02
CA ARG A 151 -31.78 -23.74 69.79
C ARG A 151 -30.68 -23.20 68.88
N GLY A 152 -29.42 -23.59 69.13
CA GLY A 152 -28.28 -23.20 68.31
C GLY A 152 -28.42 -23.69 66.86
N THR A 153 -28.78 -24.95 66.67
CA THR A 153 -29.00 -25.54 65.34
C THR A 153 -30.11 -24.83 64.56
N LEU A 154 -31.27 -24.56 65.18
CA LEU A 154 -32.35 -23.81 64.53
C LEU A 154 -31.96 -22.38 64.15
N MET A 155 -31.15 -21.71 64.97
CA MET A 155 -30.59 -20.38 64.64
C MET A 155 -29.60 -20.44 63.48
N SER A 156 -28.71 -21.44 63.47
CA SER A 156 -27.76 -21.66 62.38
C SER A 156 -28.47 -21.95 61.05
N PHE A 157 -29.49 -22.82 61.04
CA PHE A 157 -30.28 -23.09 59.84
C PHE A 157 -31.09 -21.86 59.37
N LEU A 158 -31.65 -21.08 60.30
CA LEU A 158 -32.33 -19.83 59.96
C LEU A 158 -31.35 -18.80 59.38
N LEU A 159 -30.15 -18.68 59.94
CA LEU A 159 -29.11 -17.80 59.42
C LEU A 159 -28.66 -18.24 58.02
N LEU A 160 -28.38 -19.54 57.83
CA LEU A 160 -27.96 -20.09 56.53
C LEU A 160 -29.02 -19.88 55.44
N THR A 161 -30.28 -20.18 55.75
CA THR A 161 -31.40 -19.94 54.81
C THR A 161 -31.60 -18.46 54.53
N THR A 162 -31.42 -17.59 55.53
CA THR A 162 -31.48 -16.13 55.35
C THR A 162 -30.34 -15.59 54.48
N LEU A 163 -29.13 -16.16 54.60
CA LEU A 163 -27.99 -15.84 53.72
C LEU A 163 -28.24 -16.30 52.28
N MET A 164 -28.81 -17.49 52.08
CA MET A 164 -29.20 -17.97 50.74
C MET A 164 -30.29 -17.11 50.10
N LEU A 165 -31.25 -16.62 50.89
CA LEU A 165 -32.25 -15.63 50.47
C LEU A 165 -31.59 -14.29 50.10
N LEU A 166 -30.62 -13.82 50.89
CA LEU A 166 -29.90 -12.58 50.62
C LEU A 166 -29.12 -12.67 49.29
N ILE A 167 -28.37 -13.75 49.07
CA ILE A 167 -27.62 -13.98 47.83
C ILE A 167 -28.56 -14.01 46.64
N GLY A 168 -29.63 -14.82 46.71
CA GLY A 168 -30.63 -14.90 45.64
C GLY A 168 -31.29 -13.56 45.36
N MET A 169 -31.59 -12.77 46.39
CA MET A 169 -32.21 -11.45 46.26
C MET A 169 -31.25 -10.44 45.62
N VAL A 170 -29.98 -10.40 46.02
CA VAL A 170 -28.96 -9.53 45.41
C VAL A 170 -28.81 -9.87 43.93
N CYS A 171 -28.70 -11.15 43.59
CA CYS A 171 -28.64 -11.60 42.20
C CYS A 171 -29.91 -11.21 41.43
N ALA A 172 -31.10 -11.44 41.99
CA ALA A 172 -32.37 -11.07 41.36
C ALA A 172 -32.48 -9.56 41.12
N PHE A 173 -32.05 -8.71 42.08
CA PHE A 173 -32.05 -7.27 41.91
C PHE A 173 -31.06 -6.83 40.81
N ALA A 174 -29.85 -7.42 40.82
CA ALA A 174 -28.83 -7.14 39.82
C ALA A 174 -29.28 -7.52 38.41
N THR A 175 -29.84 -8.72 38.22
CA THR A 175 -30.31 -9.21 36.91
C THR A 175 -31.57 -8.48 36.46
N ASN A 176 -32.46 -8.09 37.37
CA ASN A 176 -33.62 -7.25 37.06
C ASN A 176 -33.18 -5.89 36.50
N GLN A 177 -32.21 -5.25 37.17
CA GLN A 177 -31.66 -3.96 36.74
C GLN A 177 -30.87 -4.10 35.43
N TYR A 178 -30.13 -5.18 35.26
CA TYR A 178 -29.34 -5.43 34.06
C TYR A 178 -30.24 -5.62 32.83
N THR A 179 -31.31 -6.42 32.96
CA THR A 179 -32.33 -6.60 31.90
C THR A 179 -32.90 -5.26 31.46
N HIS A 180 -33.27 -4.40 32.42
CA HIS A 180 -33.81 -3.07 32.13
C HIS A 180 -32.80 -2.17 31.40
N ARG A 181 -31.55 -2.14 31.89
CA ARG A 181 -30.47 -1.33 31.28
C ARG A 181 -30.15 -1.78 29.85
N GLN A 182 -30.18 -3.08 29.57
CA GLN A 182 -29.86 -3.61 28.25
C GLN A 182 -31.01 -3.49 27.24
N THR A 183 -32.26 -3.46 27.70
CA THR A 183 -33.43 -3.43 26.81
C THR A 183 -33.52 -2.14 25.98
N GLY A 184 -33.19 -0.98 26.56
CA GLY A 184 -33.20 0.30 25.82
C GLY A 184 -32.26 0.30 24.61
N PRO A 185 -30.94 0.13 24.82
CA PRO A 185 -29.95 0.07 23.74
C PRO A 185 -30.17 -1.10 22.76
N SER A 186 -30.77 -2.20 23.21
CA SER A 186 -31.14 -3.35 22.36
C SER A 186 -32.27 -2.99 21.39
N VAL A 187 -33.27 -2.25 21.87
CA VAL A 187 -34.41 -1.83 21.06
C VAL A 187 -33.99 -0.76 20.03
N GLU A 188 -33.12 0.17 20.41
CA GLU A 188 -32.61 1.21 19.49
C GLU A 188 -31.70 0.63 18.39
N ALA A 189 -31.01 -0.47 18.69
CA ALA A 189 -30.13 -1.17 17.75
C ALA A 189 -30.83 -1.75 16.53
N VAL A 190 -32.09 -2.16 16.69
CA VAL A 190 -32.81 -2.91 15.65
C VAL A 190 -33.07 -2.03 14.42
N PRO A 191 -33.64 -0.81 14.55
CA PRO A 191 -33.74 0.11 13.43
C PRO A 191 -32.39 0.50 12.81
N GLU A 192 -31.35 0.73 13.64
CA GLU A 192 -30.00 1.04 13.14
C GLU A 192 -29.41 -0.09 12.28
N THR A 193 -29.64 -1.34 12.70
CA THR A 193 -29.20 -2.54 11.97
C THR A 193 -29.95 -2.67 10.64
N LEU A 194 -31.27 -2.45 10.64
CA LEU A 194 -32.09 -2.47 9.42
C LEU A 194 -31.71 -1.34 8.44
N LEU A 195 -31.44 -0.13 8.95
CA LEU A 195 -30.96 1.00 8.14
C LEU A 195 -29.58 0.72 7.52
N SER A 196 -28.68 0.09 8.27
CA SER A 196 -27.36 -0.31 7.75
C SER A 196 -27.47 -1.39 6.68
N LEU A 197 -28.37 -2.36 6.85
CA LEU A 197 -28.67 -3.38 5.84
C LEU A 197 -29.35 -2.81 4.59
N ARG A 198 -30.10 -1.71 4.72
CA ARG A 198 -30.68 -0.99 3.58
C ARG A 198 -29.56 -0.39 2.71
N GLY A 199 -28.61 0.29 3.36
CA GLY A 199 -27.44 0.88 2.70
C GLY A 199 -26.57 -0.11 1.93
N LEU A 200 -26.51 -1.37 2.38
CA LEU A 200 -25.74 -2.45 1.76
C LEU A 200 -26.02 -2.65 0.25
N VAL A 201 -27.22 -2.28 -0.22
CA VAL A 201 -27.59 -2.41 -1.64
C VAL A 201 -28.01 -1.08 -2.26
N SER A 202 -28.62 -0.17 -1.49
CA SER A 202 -29.05 1.13 -2.02
C SER A 202 -27.88 2.06 -2.36
N ASP A 203 -26.78 1.95 -1.62
CA ASP A 203 -25.68 2.92 -1.71
C ASP A 203 -24.63 2.48 -2.76
N VAL A 204 -24.67 1.21 -3.19
CA VAL A 204 -23.71 0.59 -4.14
C VAL A 204 -23.60 1.35 -5.47
N PRO A 205 -24.68 1.77 -6.16
CA PRO A 205 -24.55 2.51 -7.42
C PRO A 205 -23.81 3.84 -7.27
N GLU A 206 -24.04 4.56 -6.17
CA GLU A 206 -23.35 5.83 -5.88
C GLU A 206 -21.88 5.58 -5.53
N GLU A 207 -21.59 4.53 -4.74
CA GLU A 207 -20.22 4.13 -4.41
C GLU A 207 -19.43 3.68 -5.66
N LEU A 208 -20.05 2.92 -6.57
CA LEU A 208 -19.44 2.52 -7.85
C LEU A 208 -19.22 3.72 -8.78
N GLN A 209 -20.09 4.72 -8.75
CA GLN A 209 -19.92 5.96 -9.52
C GLN A 209 -18.71 6.75 -9.00
N ALA A 210 -18.53 6.84 -7.68
CA ALA A 210 -17.35 7.47 -7.07
C ALA A 210 -16.05 6.75 -7.46
N VAL A 211 -16.05 5.41 -7.50
CA VAL A 211 -14.91 4.62 -8.00
C VAL A 211 -14.64 4.91 -9.48
N ALA A 212 -15.68 4.98 -10.31
CA ALA A 212 -15.57 5.27 -11.74
C ALA A 212 -14.98 6.67 -12.01
N GLU A 213 -15.27 7.66 -11.15
CA GLU A 213 -14.72 9.01 -11.24
C GLU A 213 -13.22 9.08 -10.95
N GLN A 214 -12.67 8.15 -10.16
CA GLN A 214 -11.22 8.05 -9.92
C GLN A 214 -10.43 7.63 -11.17
N PHE A 215 -11.09 7.29 -12.27
CA PHE A 215 -10.44 7.06 -13.56
C PHE A 215 -9.71 8.32 -14.08
N SER A 216 -10.09 9.51 -13.63
CA SER A 216 -9.36 10.74 -13.97
C SER A 216 -7.91 10.73 -13.48
N VAL A 217 -7.58 10.01 -12.40
CA VAL A 217 -6.23 9.97 -11.82
C VAL A 217 -5.18 9.40 -12.80
N PRO A 218 -5.32 8.17 -13.32
CA PRO A 218 -4.40 7.67 -14.35
C PRO A 218 -4.50 8.47 -15.64
N GLN A 219 -5.68 9.00 -15.98
CA GLN A 219 -5.88 9.81 -17.18
C GLN A 219 -5.05 11.10 -17.15
N GLU A 220 -5.09 11.85 -16.06
CA GLU A 220 -4.30 13.06 -15.85
C GLU A 220 -2.80 12.74 -15.79
N ARG A 221 -2.41 11.64 -15.14
CA ARG A 221 -0.99 11.25 -15.07
C ARG A 221 -0.42 10.92 -16.44
N VAL A 222 -1.11 10.11 -17.23
CA VAL A 222 -0.68 9.74 -18.59
C VAL A 222 -0.70 10.97 -19.50
N SER A 223 -1.70 11.84 -19.37
CA SER A 223 -1.79 13.09 -20.14
C SER A 223 -0.59 14.00 -19.90
N LYS A 224 -0.14 14.11 -18.64
CA LYS A 224 1.06 14.87 -18.27
C LYS A 224 2.35 14.21 -18.78
N GLU A 225 2.48 12.90 -18.67
CA GLU A 225 3.67 12.18 -19.18
C GLU A 225 3.79 12.26 -20.71
N LEU A 226 2.65 12.33 -21.42
CA LEU A 226 2.61 12.56 -22.86
C LEU A 226 3.10 13.96 -23.28
N GLU A 227 2.99 14.99 -22.41
CA GLU A 227 3.51 16.34 -22.74
C GLU A 227 5.02 16.35 -22.92
N ASP A 228 5.73 15.65 -22.03
CA ASP A 228 7.19 15.58 -22.04
C ASP A 228 7.71 14.40 -22.90
N ALA A 229 6.83 13.58 -23.47
CA ALA A 229 7.21 12.34 -24.14
C ALA A 229 8.12 12.57 -25.34
N GLY A 230 7.82 13.60 -26.15
CA GLY A 230 8.63 13.96 -27.31
C GLY A 230 10.07 14.32 -26.94
N GLU A 231 10.25 15.16 -25.92
CA GLU A 231 11.57 15.58 -25.46
C GLU A 231 12.33 14.41 -24.78
N LYS A 232 11.65 13.59 -23.98
CA LYS A 232 12.23 12.38 -23.36
C LYS A 232 12.73 11.39 -24.43
N LEU A 233 11.93 11.11 -25.45
CA LEU A 233 12.31 10.23 -26.55
C LEU A 233 13.47 10.80 -27.35
N GLY A 234 13.43 12.10 -27.65
CA GLY A 234 14.52 12.79 -28.33
C GLY A 234 15.83 12.77 -27.53
N ASN A 235 15.78 12.90 -26.21
CA ASN A 235 16.93 12.75 -25.31
C ASN A 235 17.51 11.32 -25.32
N ILE A 236 16.67 10.29 -25.44
CA ILE A 236 17.14 8.90 -25.56
C ILE A 236 17.91 8.72 -26.88
N ILE A 237 17.36 9.22 -27.99
CA ILE A 237 18.01 9.17 -29.30
C ILE A 237 19.36 9.90 -29.26
N HIS A 238 19.38 11.13 -28.75
CA HIS A 238 20.62 11.92 -28.59
C HIS A 238 21.67 11.15 -27.78
N ASN A 239 21.29 10.63 -26.61
CA ASN A 239 22.22 9.92 -25.73
C ASN A 239 22.79 8.63 -26.32
N GLN A 240 22.03 7.92 -27.14
CA GLN A 240 22.52 6.72 -27.81
C GLN A 240 23.40 7.04 -29.02
N LEU A 241 23.12 8.11 -29.74
CA LEU A 241 23.86 8.48 -30.95
C LEU A 241 25.10 9.35 -30.66
N LYS A 242 25.18 10.04 -29.52
CA LYS A 242 26.28 10.98 -29.21
C LYS A 242 27.66 10.34 -29.25
N SER A 243 27.76 9.08 -28.85
CA SER A 243 29.02 8.32 -28.85
C SER A 243 29.53 8.01 -30.26
N THR A 244 28.66 8.13 -31.26
CA THR A 244 28.97 7.88 -32.67
C THR A 244 29.09 9.19 -33.45
N VAL A 245 28.19 10.14 -33.22
CA VAL A 245 28.13 11.41 -33.96
C VAL A 245 29.26 12.37 -33.56
N TYR A 246 29.55 12.57 -32.27
CA TYR A 246 30.59 13.53 -31.87
C TYR A 246 32.00 13.14 -32.33
N PRO A 247 32.46 11.87 -32.21
CA PRO A 247 33.76 11.48 -32.74
C PRO A 247 33.84 11.67 -34.25
N MET A 248 32.76 11.37 -34.99
CA MET A 248 32.71 11.55 -36.44
C MET A 248 32.86 13.02 -36.83
N LEU A 249 32.14 13.92 -36.16
CA LEU A 249 32.26 15.37 -36.36
C LEU A 249 33.66 15.89 -36.01
N ALA A 250 34.29 15.36 -34.95
CA ALA A 250 35.66 15.70 -34.57
C ALA A 250 36.69 15.25 -35.63
N SER A 251 36.52 14.05 -36.20
CA SER A 251 37.37 13.57 -37.29
C SER A 251 37.24 14.43 -38.54
N VAL A 252 36.02 14.83 -38.92
CA VAL A 252 35.78 15.74 -40.05
C VAL A 252 36.43 17.11 -39.81
N HIS A 253 36.32 17.66 -38.59
CA HIS A 253 36.95 18.92 -38.22
C HIS A 253 38.49 18.85 -38.32
N SER A 254 39.09 17.83 -37.70
CA SER A 254 40.55 17.62 -37.71
C SER A 254 41.08 17.46 -39.14
N LEU A 255 40.35 16.72 -39.98
CA LEU A 255 40.74 16.50 -41.36
C LEU A 255 40.64 17.78 -42.19
N GLY A 256 39.57 18.57 -42.02
CA GLY A 256 39.41 19.87 -42.66
C GLY A 256 40.54 20.85 -42.30
N GLN A 257 40.97 20.87 -41.04
CA GLN A 257 42.12 21.68 -40.60
C GLN A 257 43.44 21.20 -41.24
N ALA A 258 43.66 19.87 -41.25
CA ALA A 258 44.86 19.30 -41.85
C ALA A 258 44.93 19.53 -43.37
N LEU A 259 43.77 19.49 -44.06
CA LEU A 259 43.63 19.84 -45.47
C LEU A 259 44.03 21.29 -45.72
N GLN A 260 43.48 22.24 -44.96
CA GLN A 260 43.81 23.67 -45.08
C GLN A 260 45.32 23.91 -44.93
N VAL A 261 45.93 23.39 -43.86
CA VAL A 261 47.36 23.55 -43.58
C VAL A 261 48.22 22.92 -44.68
N SER A 262 47.83 21.74 -45.18
CA SER A 262 48.59 21.05 -46.23
C SER A 262 48.52 21.79 -47.56
N ILE A 263 47.38 22.38 -47.92
CA ILE A 263 47.26 23.19 -49.13
C ILE A 263 48.12 24.45 -49.03
N ASP A 264 48.15 25.11 -47.86
CA ASP A 264 48.98 26.31 -47.66
C ASP A 264 50.47 25.99 -47.78
N HIS A 265 50.93 24.88 -47.22
CA HIS A 265 52.31 24.40 -47.43
C HIS A 265 52.59 23.99 -48.87
N LEU A 266 51.63 23.40 -49.60
CA LEU A 266 51.81 23.01 -51.00
C LEU A 266 51.96 24.25 -51.91
N ARG A 267 51.16 25.29 -51.68
CA ARG A 267 51.29 26.58 -52.37
C ARG A 267 52.64 27.23 -52.07
N ALA A 268 53.05 27.24 -50.80
CA ALA A 268 54.34 27.78 -50.39
C ALA A 268 55.51 26.99 -50.99
N LEU A 269 55.41 25.67 -51.06
CA LEU A 269 56.41 24.80 -51.69
C LEU A 269 56.55 25.12 -53.17
N ASN A 270 55.44 25.25 -53.92
CA ASN A 270 55.50 25.58 -55.35
C ASN A 270 56.11 26.96 -55.61
N ALA A 271 55.61 27.98 -54.91
CA ALA A 271 56.12 29.36 -55.07
C ALA A 271 57.61 29.46 -54.72
N THR A 272 58.02 28.85 -53.60
CA THR A 272 59.43 28.89 -53.17
C THR A 272 60.33 28.08 -54.11
N SER A 273 59.84 26.96 -54.66
CA SER A 273 60.60 26.17 -55.65
C SER A 273 60.80 26.94 -56.95
N ALA A 274 59.76 27.62 -57.45
CA ALA A 274 59.86 28.46 -58.64
C ALA A 274 60.83 29.64 -58.42
N GLU A 275 60.74 30.33 -57.28
CA GLU A 275 61.67 31.43 -56.93
C GLU A 275 63.12 30.94 -56.80
N LEU A 276 63.34 29.74 -56.25
CA LEU A 276 64.68 29.13 -56.17
C LEU A 276 65.23 28.76 -57.56
N GLN A 277 64.41 28.19 -58.44
CA GLN A 277 64.81 27.86 -59.81
C GLN A 277 65.16 29.11 -60.61
N GLU A 278 64.35 30.17 -60.51
CA GLU A 278 64.63 31.46 -61.14
C GLU A 278 65.89 32.11 -60.56
N GLY A 279 66.07 32.05 -59.24
CA GLY A 279 67.28 32.50 -58.57
C GLY A 279 68.53 31.76 -59.07
N GLN A 280 68.44 30.44 -59.21
CA GLN A 280 69.53 29.59 -59.69
C GLN A 280 69.96 29.96 -61.12
N GLN A 281 68.99 30.20 -62.02
CA GLN A 281 69.25 30.64 -63.40
C GLN A 281 70.02 31.97 -63.47
N HIS A 282 69.78 32.88 -62.52
CA HIS A 282 70.47 34.16 -62.45
C HIS A 282 71.82 34.11 -61.71
N LEU A 283 72.06 33.07 -60.91
CA LEU A 283 73.28 32.90 -60.12
C LEU A 283 74.35 32.06 -60.85
N GLU A 284 73.94 31.10 -61.67
CA GLU A 284 74.86 30.20 -62.39
C GLU A 284 75.84 30.94 -63.32
N PRO A 285 75.40 31.87 -64.21
CA PRO A 285 76.32 32.53 -65.14
C PRO A 285 77.36 33.42 -64.43
N PRO A 286 77.00 34.27 -63.44
CA PRO A 286 77.99 35.03 -62.67
C PRO A 286 78.99 34.15 -61.93
N VAL A 287 78.55 33.09 -61.25
CA VAL A 287 79.44 32.16 -60.53
C VAL A 287 80.43 31.49 -61.49
N GLN A 288 79.96 31.06 -62.67
CA GLN A 288 80.82 30.48 -63.69
C GLN A 288 81.81 31.50 -64.27
N ALA A 289 81.36 32.73 -64.55
CA ALA A 289 82.21 33.79 -65.06
C ALA A 289 83.35 34.15 -64.09
N HIS A 290 83.04 34.28 -62.79
CA HIS A 290 84.07 34.49 -61.76
C HIS A 290 85.00 33.29 -61.63
N ARG A 291 84.50 32.06 -61.70
CA ARG A 291 85.36 30.86 -61.71
C ARG A 291 86.35 30.88 -62.87
N GLU A 292 85.89 31.09 -64.10
CA GLU A 292 86.76 31.11 -65.28
C GLU A 292 87.80 32.22 -65.19
N ARG A 293 87.39 33.41 -64.73
CA ARG A 293 88.29 34.55 -64.54
C ARG A 293 89.31 34.33 -63.42
N LEU A 294 88.92 33.70 -62.32
CA LEU A 294 89.86 33.33 -61.25
C LEU A 294 90.82 32.23 -61.69
N LEU A 295 90.36 31.26 -62.50
CA LEU A 295 91.23 30.22 -63.06
C LEU A 295 92.30 30.83 -63.97
N THR A 296 91.94 31.80 -64.83
CA THR A 296 92.93 32.48 -65.68
C THR A 296 93.91 33.31 -64.85
N LEU A 297 93.42 34.13 -63.92
CA LEU A 297 94.25 35.01 -63.09
C LEU A 297 95.23 34.25 -62.18
N LEU A 298 94.84 33.09 -61.66
CA LEU A 298 95.64 32.33 -60.67
C LEU A 298 96.54 31.26 -61.30
N GLN A 299 96.37 30.94 -62.58
CA GLN A 299 97.15 29.89 -63.29
C GLN A 299 98.45 30.44 -63.92
N GLU A 300 98.61 31.76 -64.00
CA GLU A 300 99.81 32.38 -64.57
C GLU A 300 101.05 32.23 -63.66
N GLY A 301 102.22 32.02 -64.27
CA GLY A 301 103.50 31.78 -63.58
C GLY A 301 104.07 32.96 -62.79
N TRP A 302 103.33 34.06 -62.65
CA TRP A 302 103.75 35.32 -62.04
C TRP A 302 103.11 35.55 -60.64
N CYS A 303 102.24 34.66 -60.17
CA CYS A 303 101.51 34.78 -58.91
C CYS A 303 102.37 34.39 -57.69
N HIS A 304 102.49 35.30 -56.72
CA HIS A 304 103.26 35.11 -55.48
C HIS A 304 102.34 34.78 -54.28
N GLY A 305 102.74 33.85 -53.42
CA GLY A 305 101.93 33.40 -52.26
C GLY A 305 101.22 32.06 -52.51
N ASP A 306 100.15 31.76 -51.74
CA ASP A 306 99.37 30.52 -51.87
C ASP A 306 98.34 30.57 -53.01
N CYS A 307 98.81 30.90 -54.22
CA CYS A 307 97.95 30.95 -55.39
C CYS A 307 97.42 29.55 -55.76
N LYS A 308 98.14 28.47 -55.43
CA LYS A 308 97.69 27.09 -55.64
C LYS A 308 96.50 26.74 -54.75
N GLY A 309 96.51 27.16 -53.47
CA GLY A 309 95.39 27.01 -52.55
C GLY A 309 94.14 27.74 -53.03
N ALA A 310 94.25 29.02 -53.38
CA ALA A 310 93.12 29.79 -53.92
C ALA A 310 92.63 29.26 -55.28
N LEU A 311 93.53 28.83 -56.16
CA LEU A 311 93.19 28.21 -57.45
C LEU A 311 92.38 26.93 -57.23
N SER A 312 92.74 26.10 -56.26
CA SER A 312 91.99 24.88 -55.94
C SER A 312 90.56 25.18 -55.49
N ARG A 313 90.33 26.25 -54.70
CA ARG A 313 89.00 26.64 -54.22
C ARG A 313 88.17 27.36 -55.27
N ALA A 314 88.81 28.21 -56.08
CA ALA A 314 88.20 28.81 -57.27
C ALA A 314 87.79 27.73 -58.28
N SER A 315 88.59 26.67 -58.46
CA SER A 315 88.22 25.55 -59.34
C SER A 315 87.00 24.77 -58.85
N ALA A 316 86.70 24.83 -57.55
CA ALA A 316 85.51 24.24 -56.93
C ALA A 316 84.31 25.21 -56.88
N LEU A 317 84.45 26.46 -57.32
CA LEU A 317 83.40 27.49 -57.29
C LEU A 317 82.31 27.19 -58.33
N GLN A 318 81.26 26.52 -57.89
CA GLN A 318 80.09 26.18 -58.70
C GLN A 318 78.87 26.01 -57.79
N LEU A 319 77.68 25.96 -58.39
CA LEU A 319 76.47 25.55 -57.67
C LEU A 319 76.58 24.10 -57.19
N ASP A 320 75.99 23.79 -56.03
CA ASP A 320 75.93 22.42 -55.50
C ASP A 320 74.50 21.89 -55.41
N ALA A 321 73.59 22.70 -54.85
CA ALA A 321 72.15 22.46 -54.93
C ALA A 321 71.65 22.69 -56.36
N ASP A 322 70.85 21.74 -56.87
CA ASP A 322 70.18 21.87 -58.17
C ASP A 322 68.67 21.74 -58.00
N PHE A 323 67.99 22.88 -57.88
CA PHE A 323 66.55 22.96 -57.71
C PHE A 323 65.78 22.71 -59.02
N SER A 324 66.45 22.54 -60.17
CA SER A 324 65.78 22.06 -61.39
C SER A 324 65.43 20.57 -61.33
N GLN A 325 66.08 19.81 -60.43
CA GLN A 325 65.86 18.38 -60.23
C GLN A 325 64.71 18.06 -59.27
N VAL A 326 64.08 19.06 -58.66
CA VAL A 326 62.93 18.80 -57.78
C VAL A 326 61.67 18.50 -58.60
N PRO A 327 60.82 17.56 -58.15
CA PRO A 327 59.66 17.15 -58.94
C PRO A 327 58.60 18.28 -58.99
N PRO A 328 57.88 18.43 -60.12
CA PRO A 328 56.83 19.43 -60.24
C PRO A 328 55.63 19.07 -59.37
N VAL A 329 54.96 20.09 -58.83
CA VAL A 329 53.77 19.93 -57.97
C VAL A 329 52.50 20.53 -58.57
N ASP A 330 52.58 21.06 -59.80
CA ASP A 330 51.50 21.76 -60.49
C ASP A 330 50.27 20.88 -60.70
N ASP A 331 50.45 19.59 -61.01
CA ASP A 331 49.34 18.63 -61.19
C ASP A 331 48.51 18.46 -59.92
N VAL A 332 49.17 18.44 -58.75
CA VAL A 332 48.50 18.32 -57.45
C VAL A 332 47.80 19.63 -57.10
N LEU A 333 48.44 20.77 -57.34
CA LEU A 333 47.85 22.09 -57.16
C LEU A 333 46.65 22.35 -58.08
N HIS A 334 46.68 21.86 -59.31
CA HIS A 334 45.59 21.99 -60.26
C HIS A 334 44.36 21.18 -59.79
N ARG A 335 44.56 19.95 -59.30
CA ARG A 335 43.47 19.13 -58.74
C ARG A 335 42.88 19.70 -57.46
N LEU A 336 43.68 20.41 -56.67
CA LEU A 336 43.27 21.08 -55.43
C LEU A 336 42.88 22.56 -55.64
N LYS A 337 42.67 22.98 -56.88
CA LYS A 337 42.31 24.37 -57.19
C LYS A 337 40.92 24.69 -56.65
N GLY A 338 40.83 25.74 -55.82
CA GLY A 338 39.58 26.15 -55.17
C GLY A 338 39.26 25.39 -53.89
N VAL A 339 40.15 24.49 -53.43
CA VAL A 339 40.01 23.75 -52.17
C VAL A 339 40.76 24.48 -51.02
N PRO A 340 40.22 24.51 -49.80
CA PRO A 340 38.85 24.10 -49.45
C PRO A 340 37.80 25.14 -49.86
N GLU A 341 36.70 24.66 -50.47
CA GLU A 341 35.47 25.43 -50.73
C GLU A 341 34.66 25.57 -49.43
N ALA A 342 34.67 24.54 -48.58
CA ALA A 342 33.90 24.48 -47.35
C ALA A 342 34.68 25.00 -46.12
N ASN A 343 33.95 25.68 -45.24
CA ASN A 343 34.43 25.98 -43.89
C ASN A 343 34.05 24.82 -42.94
N PHE A 344 34.99 23.88 -42.77
CA PHE A 344 34.80 22.71 -41.91
C PHE A 344 34.52 23.08 -40.45
N SER A 345 35.07 24.18 -39.93
CA SER A 345 34.82 24.64 -38.56
C SER A 345 33.38 25.08 -38.36
N SER A 346 32.84 25.93 -39.25
CA SER A 346 31.46 26.40 -39.13
C SER A 346 30.46 25.27 -39.36
N MET A 347 30.72 24.41 -40.34
CA MET A 347 29.86 23.25 -40.64
C MET A 347 29.75 22.30 -39.43
N VAL A 348 30.87 21.94 -38.81
CA VAL A 348 30.87 21.06 -37.63
C VAL A 348 30.18 21.73 -36.44
N GLN A 349 30.32 23.04 -36.27
CA GLN A 349 29.61 23.77 -35.20
C GLN A 349 28.09 23.79 -35.42
N GLU A 350 27.64 24.00 -36.66
CA GLU A 350 26.23 23.96 -37.05
C GLU A 350 25.65 22.56 -36.84
N GLU A 351 26.30 21.50 -37.33
CA GLU A 351 25.86 20.12 -37.15
C GLU A 351 25.84 19.70 -35.68
N ASN A 352 26.80 20.17 -34.88
CA ASN A 352 26.80 19.94 -33.43
C ASN A 352 25.61 20.64 -32.75
N ALA A 353 25.28 21.88 -33.15
CA ALA A 353 24.10 22.58 -32.64
C ALA A 353 22.80 21.89 -33.04
N THR A 354 22.68 21.43 -34.29
CA THR A 354 21.53 20.66 -34.79
C THR A 354 21.37 19.32 -34.06
N PHE A 355 22.47 18.61 -33.82
CA PHE A 355 22.43 17.37 -33.05
C PHE A 355 22.00 17.63 -31.61
N ASN A 356 22.48 18.70 -30.97
CA ASN A 356 22.08 19.05 -29.60
C ASN A 356 20.63 19.53 -29.48
N SER A 357 20.03 20.06 -30.56
CA SER A 357 18.62 20.45 -30.61
C SER A 357 17.69 19.31 -31.03
N LEU A 358 18.23 18.12 -31.32
CA LEU A 358 17.47 16.92 -31.70
C LEU A 358 16.31 16.60 -30.72
N PRO A 359 16.45 16.73 -29.39
CA PRO A 359 15.34 16.47 -28.48
C PRO A 359 14.11 17.36 -28.72
N LEU A 360 14.33 18.64 -29.04
CA LEU A 360 13.26 19.60 -29.36
C LEU A 360 12.65 19.32 -30.74
N LEU A 361 13.47 18.98 -31.74
CA LEU A 361 13.00 18.64 -33.09
C LEU A 361 12.09 17.40 -33.06
N VAL A 362 12.48 16.36 -32.32
CA VAL A 362 11.65 15.16 -32.12
C VAL A 362 10.35 15.53 -31.41
N ALA A 363 10.39 16.41 -30.41
CA ALA A 363 9.18 16.85 -29.72
C ALA A 363 8.18 17.58 -30.64
N VAL A 364 8.67 18.41 -31.56
CA VAL A 364 7.83 19.11 -32.54
C VAL A 364 7.21 18.14 -33.56
N GLU A 365 8.00 17.23 -34.12
CA GLU A 365 7.52 16.18 -35.04
C GLU A 365 6.48 15.26 -34.38
N MET A 366 6.62 15.01 -33.07
CA MET A 366 5.70 14.18 -32.30
C MET A 366 4.42 14.89 -31.86
N ALA A 367 4.32 16.22 -32.03
CA ALA A 367 3.23 17.00 -31.45
C ALA A 367 1.84 16.56 -31.93
N ASP A 368 1.68 16.26 -33.22
CA ASP A 368 0.40 15.82 -33.79
C ASP A 368 0.01 14.42 -33.29
N ALA A 369 0.96 13.48 -33.24
CA ALA A 369 0.73 12.15 -32.71
C ALA A 369 0.36 12.17 -31.22
N LEU A 370 1.03 13.02 -30.43
CA LEU A 370 0.74 13.21 -29.01
C LEU A 370 -0.65 13.84 -28.80
N LYS A 371 -1.09 14.72 -29.70
CA LYS A 371 -2.42 15.32 -29.69
C LYS A 371 -3.51 14.28 -29.94
N ASP A 372 -3.30 13.37 -30.89
CA ASP A 372 -4.24 12.28 -31.17
C ASP A 372 -4.30 11.26 -30.01
N LEU A 373 -3.15 10.92 -29.43
CA LEU A 373 -3.07 10.11 -28.21
C LEU A 373 -3.83 10.73 -27.03
N LYS A 374 -3.68 12.05 -26.81
CA LYS A 374 -4.44 12.78 -25.78
C LYS A 374 -5.94 12.78 -26.04
N LYS A 375 -6.36 12.88 -27.30
CA LYS A 375 -7.78 12.79 -27.68
C LYS A 375 -8.35 11.40 -27.40
N ALA A 376 -7.60 10.34 -27.74
CA ALA A 376 -7.97 8.97 -27.43
C ALA A 376 -8.05 8.72 -25.91
N LEU A 377 -7.15 9.32 -25.14
CA LEU A 377 -7.11 9.27 -23.68
C LEU A 377 -8.30 10.00 -23.04
N ALA A 378 -8.78 11.10 -23.63
CA ALA A 378 -9.91 11.88 -23.12
C ALA A 378 -11.25 11.11 -23.16
N GLU A 379 -11.35 10.11 -24.04
CA GLU A 379 -12.55 9.27 -24.16
C GLU A 379 -12.59 8.22 -23.05
N GLN A 380 -13.58 8.32 -22.16
CA GLN A 380 -13.76 7.38 -21.07
C GLN A 380 -14.16 5.98 -21.60
N PRO A 381 -13.45 4.90 -21.18
CA PRO A 381 -13.77 3.53 -21.61
C PRO A 381 -15.19 3.11 -21.22
N GLU A 382 -15.81 2.29 -22.06
CA GLU A 382 -17.17 1.80 -21.84
C GLU A 382 -17.29 1.04 -20.51
N GLY A 383 -16.28 0.23 -20.14
CA GLY A 383 -16.20 -0.44 -18.84
C GLY A 383 -16.33 0.50 -17.65
N VAL A 384 -15.72 1.69 -17.69
CA VAL A 384 -15.84 2.69 -16.60
C VAL A 384 -17.23 3.32 -16.58
N ARG A 385 -17.78 3.67 -17.75
CA ARG A 385 -19.11 4.29 -17.87
C ARG A 385 -20.23 3.34 -17.44
N MET A 386 -20.03 2.04 -17.68
CA MET A 386 -20.97 0.98 -17.33
C MET A 386 -20.73 0.40 -15.94
N LEU A 387 -19.63 0.72 -15.25
CA LEU A 387 -19.32 0.19 -13.92
C LEU A 387 -20.48 0.40 -12.94
N ALA A 388 -21.02 1.62 -12.86
CA ALA A 388 -22.18 1.96 -12.03
C ALA A 388 -23.52 1.68 -12.73
N ARG A 389 -23.65 2.06 -14.02
CA ARG A 389 -24.92 1.96 -14.78
C ARG A 389 -25.32 0.53 -15.14
N GLY A 390 -24.34 -0.34 -15.34
CA GLY A 390 -24.52 -1.76 -15.64
C GLY A 390 -24.89 -2.58 -14.41
N PHE A 391 -24.86 -1.99 -13.20
CA PHE A 391 -25.25 -2.69 -11.98
C PHE A 391 -26.75 -3.07 -12.06
N PRO A 392 -27.08 -4.37 -12.12
CA PRO A 392 -28.45 -4.88 -12.33
C PRO A 392 -29.34 -4.66 -11.10
N GLY A 393 -28.77 -4.17 -10.01
CA GLY A 393 -29.42 -4.03 -8.73
C GLY A 393 -30.43 -2.90 -8.64
N SER A 394 -30.71 -2.06 -9.64
CA SER A 394 -31.72 -1.00 -9.43
C SER A 394 -33.10 -1.55 -9.03
N GLU A 395 -33.54 -2.68 -9.58
CA GLU A 395 -34.82 -3.30 -9.23
C GLU A 395 -34.74 -4.22 -8.00
N ALA A 396 -33.70 -5.07 -7.90
CA ALA A 396 -33.53 -5.96 -6.74
C ALA A 396 -33.13 -5.20 -5.47
N ALA A 397 -32.26 -4.18 -5.58
CA ALA A 397 -31.90 -3.30 -4.48
C ALA A 397 -33.07 -2.42 -4.05
N SER A 398 -33.91 -1.94 -4.98
CA SER A 398 -35.10 -1.18 -4.60
C SER A 398 -36.11 -2.06 -3.87
N ARG A 399 -36.35 -3.30 -4.30
CA ARG A 399 -37.17 -4.27 -3.56
C ARG A 399 -36.58 -4.61 -2.19
N TRP A 400 -35.27 -4.84 -2.10
CA TRP A 400 -34.55 -5.04 -0.84
C TRP A 400 -34.70 -3.85 0.11
N SER A 401 -34.49 -2.63 -0.40
CA SER A 401 -34.63 -1.39 0.37
C SER A 401 -36.07 -1.20 0.86
N GLN A 402 -37.07 -1.39 -0.01
CA GLN A 402 -38.50 -1.28 0.35
C GLN A 402 -38.92 -2.33 1.38
N ALA A 403 -38.42 -3.55 1.23
CA ALA A 403 -38.63 -4.64 2.17
C ALA A 403 -38.11 -4.30 3.58
N LEU A 404 -36.87 -3.83 3.68
CA LEU A 404 -36.27 -3.44 4.95
C LEU A 404 -36.92 -2.20 5.56
N GLU A 405 -37.30 -1.22 4.74
CA GLU A 405 -38.06 -0.05 5.17
C GLU A 405 -39.42 -0.44 5.74
N GLY A 406 -40.12 -1.37 5.09
CA GLY A 406 -41.37 -1.94 5.61
C GLY A 406 -41.18 -2.67 6.95
N LEU A 407 -40.10 -3.44 7.10
CA LEU A 407 -39.76 -4.12 8.36
C LEU A 407 -39.39 -3.13 9.46
N GLU A 408 -38.62 -2.10 9.15
CA GLU A 408 -38.26 -1.02 10.07
C GLU A 408 -39.51 -0.30 10.57
N GLN A 409 -40.40 0.11 9.66
CA GLN A 409 -41.63 0.80 10.01
C GLN A 409 -42.57 -0.08 10.84
N ARG A 410 -42.65 -1.38 10.54
CA ARG A 410 -43.47 -2.35 11.29
C ARG A 410 -42.89 -2.72 12.66
N SER A 411 -41.57 -2.71 12.82
CA SER A 411 -40.90 -3.04 14.09
C SER A 411 -41.00 -1.91 15.12
N ARG A 412 -40.94 -0.65 14.73
CA ARG A 412 -41.00 0.53 15.62
C ARG A 412 -42.14 0.51 16.66
N PRO A 413 -43.42 0.24 16.31
CA PRO A 413 -44.49 0.18 17.32
C PRO A 413 -44.33 -0.99 18.28
N TYR A 414 -43.91 -2.16 17.79
CA TYR A 414 -43.68 -3.35 18.62
C TYR A 414 -42.55 -3.11 19.62
N LEU A 415 -41.45 -2.54 19.16
CA LEU A 415 -40.29 -2.16 19.98
C LEU A 415 -40.65 -1.18 21.10
N LYS A 416 -41.54 -0.21 20.84
CA LYS A 416 -42.07 0.69 21.88
C LYS A 416 -42.91 -0.06 22.92
N GLU A 417 -43.68 -1.07 22.51
CA GLU A 417 -44.46 -1.88 23.44
C GLU A 417 -43.56 -2.76 24.31
N VAL A 418 -42.49 -3.34 23.74
CA VAL A 418 -41.47 -4.09 24.49
C VAL A 418 -40.84 -3.22 25.57
N GLN A 419 -40.44 -1.98 25.25
CA GLN A 419 -39.91 -1.04 26.24
C GLN A 419 -40.93 -0.72 27.35
N ARG A 420 -42.21 -0.58 26.99
CA ARG A 420 -43.28 -0.31 27.97
C ARG A 420 -43.50 -1.51 28.91
N TYR A 421 -43.60 -2.72 28.36
CA TYR A 421 -43.76 -3.94 29.13
C TYR A 421 -42.55 -4.18 30.06
N GLU A 422 -41.35 -3.97 29.54
CA GLU A 422 -40.12 -4.08 30.32
C GLU A 422 -40.11 -3.10 31.50
N LYS A 423 -40.59 -1.86 31.31
CA LYS A 423 -40.70 -0.89 32.42
C LYS A 423 -41.64 -1.40 33.51
N TYR A 424 -42.80 -1.96 33.15
CA TYR A 424 -43.73 -2.53 34.14
C TYR A 424 -43.14 -3.75 34.86
N ARG A 425 -42.51 -4.67 34.12
CA ARG A 425 -41.83 -5.84 34.69
C ARG A 425 -40.73 -5.43 35.65
N TRP A 426 -39.89 -4.45 35.27
CA TRP A 426 -38.82 -3.93 36.09
C TRP A 426 -39.35 -3.36 37.41
N ILE A 427 -40.40 -2.52 37.36
CA ILE A 427 -41.03 -1.96 38.57
C ILE A 427 -41.56 -3.08 39.48
N LEU A 428 -42.31 -4.02 38.93
CA LEU A 428 -42.87 -5.14 39.69
C LEU A 428 -41.78 -6.02 40.31
N GLY A 429 -40.71 -6.28 39.55
CA GLY A 429 -39.53 -7.00 40.03
C GLY A 429 -38.83 -6.27 41.19
N CYS A 430 -38.66 -4.95 41.11
CA CYS A 430 -38.08 -4.15 42.18
C CYS A 430 -38.94 -4.18 43.46
N VAL A 431 -40.26 -4.07 43.33
CA VAL A 431 -41.20 -4.13 44.46
C VAL A 431 -41.11 -5.50 45.15
N LEU A 432 -41.16 -6.59 44.38
CA LEU A 432 -41.13 -7.94 44.94
C LEU A 432 -39.75 -8.35 45.50
N CYS A 433 -38.65 -7.89 44.88
CA CYS A 433 -37.32 -8.04 45.48
C CYS A 433 -37.21 -7.27 46.81
N SER A 434 -37.79 -6.07 46.90
CA SER A 434 -37.82 -5.29 48.14
C SER A 434 -38.64 -5.98 49.23
N ALA A 435 -39.71 -6.70 48.86
CA ALA A 435 -40.47 -7.51 49.80
C ALA A 435 -39.64 -8.67 50.38
N ILE A 436 -38.81 -9.34 49.56
CA ILE A 436 -37.87 -10.37 50.04
C ILE A 436 -36.81 -9.74 50.94
N LEU A 437 -36.26 -8.58 50.58
CA LEU A 437 -35.31 -7.85 51.41
C LEU A 437 -35.93 -7.52 52.78
N LEU A 438 -37.19 -7.11 52.84
CA LEU A 438 -37.90 -6.88 54.10
C LEU A 438 -37.95 -8.15 54.98
N VAL A 439 -38.22 -9.32 54.38
CA VAL A 439 -38.17 -10.62 55.08
C VAL A 439 -36.77 -10.89 55.63
N VAL A 440 -35.72 -10.70 54.81
CA VAL A 440 -34.32 -10.89 55.22
C VAL A 440 -33.96 -9.96 56.38
N VAL A 441 -34.32 -8.67 56.31
CA VAL A 441 -34.08 -7.69 57.37
C VAL A 441 -34.80 -8.10 58.66
N CYS A 442 -36.07 -8.52 58.57
CA CYS A 442 -36.82 -9.06 59.71
C CYS A 442 -36.15 -10.29 60.33
N ASN A 443 -35.61 -11.20 59.51
CA ASN A 443 -34.90 -12.38 59.99
C ASN A 443 -33.58 -12.03 60.69
N LEU A 444 -32.78 -11.13 60.11
CA LEU A 444 -31.50 -10.70 60.68
C LEU A 444 -31.69 -9.90 61.98
N LEU A 445 -32.64 -8.96 62.01
CA LEU A 445 -33.00 -8.23 63.24
C LEU A 445 -33.61 -9.16 64.29
N GLY A 446 -34.44 -10.11 63.86
CA GLY A 446 -35.02 -11.12 64.73
C GLY A 446 -33.98 -12.02 65.38
N LEU A 447 -32.98 -12.47 64.61
CA LEU A 447 -31.84 -13.25 65.10
C LEU A 447 -30.93 -12.42 66.01
N SER A 448 -30.55 -11.20 65.62
CA SER A 448 -29.62 -10.38 66.40
C SER A 448 -30.21 -9.96 67.75
N LEU A 449 -31.44 -9.44 67.76
CA LEU A 449 -32.15 -9.06 68.99
C LEU A 449 -32.49 -10.28 69.85
N GLY A 450 -32.82 -11.41 69.21
CA GLY A 450 -33.09 -12.66 69.89
C GLY A 450 -31.85 -13.22 70.58
N ILE A 451 -30.71 -13.27 69.89
CA ILE A 451 -29.40 -13.70 70.44
C ILE A 451 -28.97 -12.75 71.56
N TRP A 452 -29.07 -11.44 71.36
CA TRP A 452 -28.76 -10.44 72.39
C TRP A 452 -29.63 -10.63 73.64
N GLY A 453 -30.94 -10.85 73.46
CA GLY A 453 -31.86 -11.13 74.56
C GLY A 453 -31.55 -12.43 75.31
N LEU A 454 -30.93 -13.41 74.64
CA LEU A 454 -30.48 -14.64 75.28
C LEU A 454 -29.17 -14.47 76.06
N PHE A 455 -28.23 -13.66 75.56
CA PHE A 455 -26.97 -13.36 76.26
C PHE A 455 -27.19 -12.46 77.48
N ALA A 456 -28.07 -11.46 77.39
CA ALA A 456 -28.31 -10.50 78.47
C ALA A 456 -29.21 -11.04 79.61
N ARG A 457 -29.51 -12.34 79.64
CA ARG A 457 -30.54 -12.96 80.50
C ARG A 457 -30.13 -13.08 81.98
N GLU A 458 -28.94 -12.61 82.33
CA GLU A 458 -28.47 -12.48 83.72
C GLU A 458 -29.17 -11.33 84.48
N ASP A 459 -29.72 -10.32 83.77
CA ASP A 459 -30.51 -9.22 84.37
C ASP A 459 -32.02 -9.35 84.09
N PRO A 460 -32.94 -9.35 85.08
CA PRO A 460 -34.30 -9.89 84.90
C PRO A 460 -35.30 -9.02 84.12
N SER A 461 -35.11 -7.70 83.99
CA SER A 461 -36.19 -6.79 83.51
C SER A 461 -36.00 -6.24 82.10
N HIS A 462 -34.78 -5.83 81.71
CA HIS A 462 -34.52 -5.27 80.38
C HIS A 462 -34.25 -6.34 79.30
N SER A 463 -33.73 -7.50 79.69
CA SER A 463 -33.36 -8.60 78.77
C SER A 463 -34.58 -9.29 78.15
N GLU A 464 -35.69 -9.43 78.88
CA GLU A 464 -36.94 -10.05 78.40
C GLU A 464 -37.59 -9.25 77.25
N SER A 465 -37.43 -7.93 77.24
CA SER A 465 -38.00 -7.05 76.22
C SER A 465 -37.34 -7.23 74.83
N ARG A 466 -36.02 -7.44 74.80
CA ARG A 466 -35.22 -7.56 73.57
C ARG A 466 -35.41 -8.92 72.89
N GLY A 467 -35.47 -10.00 73.67
CA GLY A 467 -35.78 -11.35 73.16
C GLY A 467 -37.20 -11.43 72.57
N GLU A 468 -38.20 -10.85 73.26
CA GLU A 468 -39.57 -10.76 72.74
C GLU A 468 -39.65 -9.89 71.47
N ALA A 469 -38.88 -8.81 71.38
CA ALA A 469 -38.76 -8.02 70.16
C ALA A 469 -38.18 -8.84 69.00
N GLY A 470 -37.11 -9.61 69.23
CA GLY A 470 -36.54 -10.53 68.24
C GLY A 470 -37.56 -11.57 67.74
N ALA A 471 -38.32 -12.18 68.65
CA ALA A 471 -39.40 -13.10 68.29
C ALA A 471 -40.52 -12.43 67.47
N ARG A 472 -40.83 -11.16 67.71
CA ARG A 472 -41.82 -10.39 66.93
C ARG A 472 -41.32 -10.10 65.52
N PHE A 473 -40.06 -9.71 65.35
CA PHE A 473 -39.46 -9.49 64.02
C PHE A 473 -39.43 -10.79 63.19
N LEU A 474 -39.06 -11.93 63.77
CA LEU A 474 -39.14 -13.22 63.07
C LEU A 474 -40.57 -13.55 62.62
N MET A 475 -41.57 -13.31 63.47
CA MET A 475 -42.96 -13.54 63.11
C MET A 475 -43.50 -12.54 62.07
N ALA A 476 -43.00 -11.30 62.06
CA ALA A 476 -43.30 -10.33 61.02
C ALA A 476 -42.72 -10.78 59.67
N GLY A 477 -41.47 -11.28 59.65
CA GLY A 477 -40.87 -11.89 58.47
C GLY A 477 -41.68 -13.07 57.93
N VAL A 478 -42.19 -13.95 58.80
CA VAL A 478 -43.09 -15.05 58.43
C VAL A 478 -44.39 -14.53 57.82
N ALA A 479 -44.99 -13.47 58.39
CA ALA A 479 -46.22 -12.88 57.87
C ALA A 479 -46.02 -12.30 56.46
N PHE A 480 -44.93 -11.53 56.25
CA PHE A 480 -44.59 -11.01 54.93
C PHE A 480 -44.28 -12.13 53.92
N SER A 481 -43.61 -13.21 54.36
CA SER A 481 -43.32 -14.36 53.50
C SER A 481 -44.60 -15.01 52.96
N PHE A 482 -45.62 -15.19 53.80
CA PHE A 482 -46.93 -15.70 53.34
C PHE A 482 -47.69 -14.69 52.46
N LEU A 483 -47.63 -13.40 52.80
CA LEU A 483 -48.31 -12.34 52.06
C LEU A 483 -47.81 -12.22 50.61
N PHE A 484 -46.50 -12.28 50.42
CA PHE A 484 -45.87 -12.08 49.11
C PHE A 484 -45.58 -13.39 48.36
N ALA A 485 -45.80 -14.57 48.96
CA ALA A 485 -45.56 -15.86 48.32
C ALA A 485 -46.32 -16.03 46.98
N ALA A 486 -47.61 -15.68 46.95
CA ALA A 486 -48.44 -15.79 45.75
C ALA A 486 -48.01 -14.85 44.61
N PRO A 487 -47.85 -13.52 44.81
CA PRO A 487 -47.38 -12.64 43.74
C PRO A 487 -45.95 -12.97 43.29
N LEU A 488 -45.08 -13.48 44.17
CA LEU A 488 -43.73 -13.94 43.81
C LEU A 488 -43.75 -15.12 42.84
N ILE A 489 -44.46 -16.20 43.15
CA ILE A 489 -44.49 -17.38 42.28
C ILE A 489 -45.15 -17.07 40.93
N LEU A 490 -46.17 -16.19 40.91
CA LEU A 490 -46.82 -15.75 39.67
C LEU A 490 -45.86 -14.97 38.77
N LEU A 491 -45.10 -14.03 39.32
CA LEU A 491 -44.09 -13.30 38.54
C LEU A 491 -43.01 -14.24 38.01
N VAL A 492 -42.49 -15.13 38.87
CA VAL A 492 -41.48 -16.13 38.50
C VAL A 492 -41.99 -16.97 37.33
N PHE A 493 -43.19 -17.53 37.43
CA PHE A 493 -43.73 -18.40 36.39
C PHE A 493 -44.01 -17.65 35.08
N ALA A 494 -44.60 -16.45 35.14
CA ALA A 494 -44.89 -15.66 33.94
C ALA A 494 -43.60 -15.27 33.18
N THR A 495 -42.56 -14.86 33.90
CA THR A 495 -41.27 -14.48 33.30
C THR A 495 -40.45 -15.70 32.85
N PHE A 496 -40.56 -16.83 33.55
CA PHE A 496 -40.01 -18.13 33.15
C PHE A 496 -40.60 -18.65 31.83
N LEU A 497 -41.92 -18.57 31.68
CA LEU A 497 -42.59 -19.07 30.47
C LEU A 497 -42.11 -18.31 29.22
N VAL A 498 -42.00 -16.98 29.32
CA VAL A 498 -41.54 -16.13 28.21
C VAL A 498 -40.05 -16.32 27.96
N GLY A 499 -39.20 -16.05 28.96
CA GLY A 499 -37.75 -16.08 28.78
C GLY A 499 -37.20 -17.48 28.53
N GLY A 500 -37.79 -18.48 29.19
CA GLY A 500 -37.43 -19.88 29.02
C GLY A 500 -37.67 -20.34 27.58
N ASN A 501 -38.85 -20.05 27.01
CA ASN A 501 -39.15 -20.40 25.62
C ASN A 501 -38.27 -19.65 24.63
N VAL A 502 -37.97 -18.35 24.87
CA VAL A 502 -37.02 -17.61 24.02
C VAL A 502 -35.65 -18.30 24.02
N GLN A 503 -35.16 -18.77 25.17
CA GLN A 503 -33.88 -19.46 25.25
C GLN A 503 -33.91 -20.84 24.58
N THR A 504 -34.92 -21.66 24.85
CA THR A 504 -34.96 -23.07 24.43
C THR A 504 -35.43 -23.24 22.99
N LEU A 505 -36.38 -22.43 22.51
CA LEU A 505 -36.93 -22.51 21.16
C LEU A 505 -36.14 -21.67 20.15
N VAL A 506 -35.70 -20.47 20.53
CA VAL A 506 -35.06 -19.52 19.60
C VAL A 506 -33.54 -19.53 19.75
N CYS A 507 -33.00 -19.15 20.91
CA CYS A 507 -31.57 -18.94 21.07
C CYS A 507 -30.74 -20.21 20.84
N ARG A 508 -31.15 -21.35 21.44
CA ARG A 508 -30.46 -22.63 21.26
C ARG A 508 -30.50 -23.12 19.81
N SER A 509 -31.63 -22.96 19.14
CA SER A 509 -31.85 -23.38 17.74
C SER A 509 -31.14 -22.44 16.76
N TRP A 510 -30.97 -21.17 17.12
CA TRP A 510 -30.18 -20.20 16.36
C TRP A 510 -28.68 -20.51 16.46
N GLU A 511 -28.18 -20.75 17.68
CA GLU A 511 -26.76 -21.09 17.92
C GLU A 511 -26.35 -22.40 17.23
N SER A 512 -27.21 -23.41 17.24
CA SER A 512 -26.98 -24.70 16.55
C SER A 512 -27.16 -24.63 15.03
N GLY A 513 -27.79 -23.58 14.51
CA GLY A 513 -28.08 -23.41 13.09
C GLY A 513 -29.34 -24.11 12.59
N GLU A 514 -30.07 -24.83 13.45
CA GLU A 514 -31.35 -25.48 13.13
C GLU A 514 -32.41 -24.47 12.66
N LEU A 515 -32.37 -23.24 13.19
CA LEU A 515 -33.29 -22.17 12.76
C LEU A 515 -33.06 -21.76 11.30
N TYR A 516 -31.81 -21.74 10.85
CA TYR A 516 -31.49 -21.43 9.45
C TYR A 516 -31.92 -22.57 8.52
N GLU A 517 -31.68 -23.83 8.92
CA GLU A 517 -32.12 -25.01 8.17
C GLU A 517 -33.66 -25.05 8.05
N PHE A 518 -34.37 -24.71 9.13
CA PHE A 518 -35.82 -24.60 9.13
C PHE A 518 -36.32 -23.51 8.17
N ALA A 519 -35.68 -22.33 8.19
CA ALA A 519 -36.05 -21.21 7.32
C ALA A 519 -35.77 -21.49 5.84
N ASP A 520 -34.73 -22.27 5.55
CA ASP A 520 -34.33 -22.63 4.18
C ASP A 520 -35.19 -23.75 3.57
N THR A 521 -35.86 -24.54 4.41
CA THR A 521 -36.71 -25.64 3.95
C THR A 521 -38.00 -25.12 3.30
N PRO A 522 -38.27 -25.43 2.02
CA PRO A 522 -39.45 -24.96 1.32
C PRO A 522 -40.76 -25.37 2.00
N GLY A 523 -41.69 -24.41 2.15
CA GLY A 523 -43.00 -24.65 2.76
C GLY A 523 -43.03 -24.57 4.29
N ASN A 524 -41.90 -24.31 4.95
CA ASN A 524 -41.86 -24.08 6.40
C ASN A 524 -42.25 -22.64 6.76
N LEU A 525 -41.75 -21.66 6.01
CA LEU A 525 -42.12 -20.26 6.15
C LEU A 525 -43.30 -19.89 5.23
N PRO A 526 -44.21 -19.02 5.68
CA PRO A 526 -45.27 -18.50 4.83
C PRO A 526 -44.66 -17.66 3.68
N PRO A 527 -45.36 -17.50 2.55
CA PRO A 527 -44.86 -16.74 1.40
C PRO A 527 -44.45 -15.30 1.75
N SER A 528 -45.12 -14.69 2.73
CA SER A 528 -44.82 -13.35 3.25
C SER A 528 -43.50 -13.24 4.04
N MET A 529 -42.89 -14.36 4.44
CA MET A 529 -41.62 -14.44 5.17
C MET A 529 -40.51 -15.12 4.35
N ASN A 530 -40.81 -15.57 3.14
CA ASN A 530 -39.79 -16.17 2.28
C ASN A 530 -38.86 -15.07 1.75
N LEU A 531 -37.59 -15.10 2.18
CA LEU A 531 -36.58 -14.12 1.84
C LEU A 531 -36.36 -14.00 0.32
N SER A 532 -36.39 -15.13 -0.40
CA SER A 532 -36.18 -15.12 -1.86
C SER A 532 -37.33 -14.40 -2.58
N TYR A 533 -38.57 -14.60 -2.13
CA TYR A 533 -39.74 -13.90 -2.67
C TYR A 533 -39.75 -12.41 -2.31
N LEU A 534 -39.45 -12.10 -1.05
CA LEU A 534 -39.48 -10.74 -0.49
C LEU A 534 -38.42 -9.83 -1.14
N LEU A 535 -37.31 -10.42 -1.59
CA LEU A 535 -36.23 -9.74 -2.31
C LEU A 535 -36.36 -9.83 -3.83
N GLY A 536 -37.36 -10.55 -4.35
CA GLY A 536 -37.57 -10.74 -5.79
C GLY A 536 -36.43 -11.50 -6.49
N LEU A 537 -35.75 -12.40 -5.78
CA LEU A 537 -34.63 -13.18 -6.30
C LEU A 537 -35.13 -14.26 -7.28
N ARG A 538 -34.38 -14.48 -8.38
CA ARG A 538 -34.74 -15.47 -9.41
C ARG A 538 -34.51 -16.92 -8.97
N LYS A 539 -33.60 -17.14 -8.02
CA LYS A 539 -33.22 -18.45 -7.49
C LYS A 539 -33.43 -18.44 -5.97
N ASN A 540 -33.86 -19.57 -5.42
CA ASN A 540 -34.00 -19.72 -3.98
C ASN A 540 -32.62 -19.75 -3.34
N ILE A 541 -32.41 -18.88 -2.36
CA ILE A 541 -31.13 -18.76 -1.64
C ILE A 541 -31.31 -19.32 -0.24
N SER A 542 -30.39 -20.21 0.15
CA SER A 542 -30.26 -20.66 1.53
C SER A 542 -29.67 -19.53 2.38
N ILE A 543 -30.40 -19.09 3.40
CA ILE A 543 -29.98 -18.15 4.43
C ILE A 543 -28.74 -18.70 5.14
N GLN A 544 -28.68 -20.01 5.41
CA GLN A 544 -27.52 -20.63 6.06
C GLN A 544 -26.26 -20.50 5.19
N GLN A 545 -26.38 -20.78 3.89
CA GLN A 545 -25.26 -20.66 2.95
C GLN A 545 -24.86 -19.19 2.76
N ALA A 546 -25.84 -18.29 2.64
CA ALA A 546 -25.59 -16.85 2.55
C ALA A 546 -24.86 -16.32 3.79
N TYR A 547 -25.30 -16.71 4.99
CA TYR A 547 -24.64 -16.37 6.24
C TYR A 547 -23.18 -16.84 6.25
N ARG A 548 -22.91 -18.11 5.90
CA ARG A 548 -21.54 -18.66 5.88
C ARG A 548 -20.64 -17.96 4.86
N GLN A 549 -21.14 -17.71 3.66
CA GLN A 549 -20.39 -17.03 2.60
C GLN A 549 -20.10 -15.57 2.98
N CYS A 550 -21.09 -14.87 3.53
CA CYS A 550 -20.91 -13.49 3.97
C CYS A 550 -19.97 -13.36 5.17
N LYS A 551 -20.03 -14.31 6.10
CA LYS A 551 -19.08 -14.37 7.21
C LYS A 551 -17.65 -14.60 6.72
N ALA A 552 -17.47 -15.30 5.60
CA ALA A 552 -16.18 -15.51 4.95
C ALA A 552 -15.71 -14.34 4.07
N GLY A 553 -16.48 -13.25 3.96
CA GLY A 553 -16.12 -12.09 3.13
C GLY A 553 -16.49 -12.21 1.65
N ALA A 554 -17.46 -13.06 1.30
CA ALA A 554 -17.91 -13.18 -0.09
C ALA A 554 -18.57 -11.90 -0.61
N VAL A 555 -18.52 -11.75 -1.94
CA VAL A 555 -19.14 -10.63 -2.65
C VAL A 555 -20.66 -10.82 -2.73
N LEU A 556 -21.41 -9.78 -2.41
CA LEU A 556 -22.86 -9.78 -2.24
C LEU A 556 -23.63 -10.32 -3.43
N TRP A 557 -23.28 -9.92 -4.66
CA TRP A 557 -23.98 -10.42 -5.86
C TRP A 557 -23.68 -11.87 -6.21
N ASN A 558 -22.52 -12.40 -5.80
CA ASN A 558 -22.23 -13.83 -5.93
C ASN A 558 -23.16 -14.62 -4.99
N VAL A 559 -23.30 -14.14 -3.73
CA VAL A 559 -24.14 -14.79 -2.72
C VAL A 559 -25.62 -14.67 -3.06
N LEU A 560 -26.07 -13.48 -3.48
CA LEU A 560 -27.44 -13.23 -3.92
C LEU A 560 -27.72 -13.79 -5.33
N GLN A 561 -26.75 -14.44 -5.97
CA GLN A 561 -26.85 -15.00 -7.32
C GLN A 561 -27.36 -13.98 -8.37
N LEU A 562 -26.94 -12.72 -8.24
CA LEU A 562 -27.19 -11.65 -9.21
C LEU A 562 -26.21 -11.75 -10.42
N ASN A 563 -25.25 -12.68 -10.39
CA ASN A 563 -24.20 -12.90 -11.39
C ASN A 563 -24.69 -13.14 -12.81
N ASP A 564 -25.92 -13.61 -13.02
CA ASP A 564 -26.49 -13.77 -14.36
C ASP A 564 -26.67 -12.40 -15.08
N SER A 565 -26.41 -11.28 -14.38
CA SER A 565 -26.63 -9.91 -14.89
C SER A 565 -25.49 -8.90 -14.65
N TYR A 566 -24.48 -9.19 -13.81
CA TYR A 566 -23.32 -8.33 -13.58
C TYR A 566 -22.03 -9.12 -13.52
N ASP A 567 -21.03 -8.68 -14.27
CA ASP A 567 -19.70 -9.29 -14.30
C ASP A 567 -18.65 -8.17 -14.20
N LEU A 568 -18.05 -8.04 -13.01
CA LEU A 568 -17.05 -7.02 -12.74
C LEU A 568 -15.82 -7.19 -13.63
N ASP A 569 -15.40 -8.42 -13.93
CA ASP A 569 -14.20 -8.69 -14.71
C ASP A 569 -14.35 -8.22 -16.16
N LYS A 570 -15.57 -8.24 -16.73
CA LYS A 570 -15.84 -7.65 -18.05
C LYS A 570 -15.68 -6.13 -18.06
N HIS A 571 -16.03 -5.44 -16.98
CA HIS A 571 -15.86 -3.98 -16.90
C HIS A 571 -14.39 -3.60 -16.68
N LEU A 572 -13.62 -4.49 -16.06
CA LEU A 572 -12.22 -4.31 -15.69
C LEU A 572 -11.22 -4.88 -16.70
N ASP A 573 -11.66 -5.30 -17.89
CA ASP A 573 -10.75 -5.78 -18.93
C ASP A 573 -9.83 -4.65 -19.40
N ILE A 574 -8.55 -4.74 -19.02
CA ILE A 574 -7.50 -3.77 -19.31
C ILE A 574 -7.39 -3.42 -20.81
N LYS A 575 -7.81 -4.32 -21.71
CA LYS A 575 -7.82 -4.06 -23.15
C LYS A 575 -8.75 -2.89 -23.51
N GLN A 576 -9.88 -2.72 -22.83
CA GLN A 576 -10.79 -1.61 -23.06
C GLN A 576 -10.17 -0.25 -22.72
N TYR A 577 -9.19 -0.25 -21.81
CA TYR A 577 -8.49 0.94 -21.32
C TYR A 577 -7.26 1.28 -22.15
N THR A 578 -6.67 0.30 -22.84
CA THR A 578 -5.33 0.41 -23.43
C THR A 578 -5.28 0.20 -24.94
N HIS A 579 -6.32 -0.39 -25.55
CA HIS A 579 -6.34 -0.74 -26.97
C HIS A 579 -6.11 0.48 -27.89
N LYS A 580 -6.82 1.58 -27.67
CA LYS A 580 -6.66 2.80 -28.49
C LYS A 580 -5.25 3.39 -28.37
N LEU A 581 -4.72 3.45 -27.15
CA LEU A 581 -3.36 3.92 -26.88
C LEU A 581 -2.31 3.05 -27.61
N GLN A 582 -2.49 1.73 -27.58
CA GLN A 582 -1.61 0.79 -28.25
C GLN A 582 -1.69 0.87 -29.77
N GLN A 583 -2.89 1.06 -30.31
CA GLN A 583 -3.11 1.17 -31.76
C GLN A 583 -2.47 2.45 -32.33
N GLU A 584 -2.69 3.60 -31.69
CA GLU A 584 -2.13 4.88 -32.16
C GLU A 584 -0.59 4.89 -32.10
N LEU A 585 -0.01 4.28 -31.07
CA LEU A 585 1.45 4.21 -30.92
C LEU A 585 2.11 3.26 -31.93
N GLN A 586 1.46 2.15 -32.30
CA GLN A 586 1.97 1.21 -33.30
C GLN A 586 1.99 1.79 -34.72
N ASN A 587 1.15 2.79 -34.99
CA ASN A 587 1.08 3.46 -36.30
C ASN A 587 2.09 4.60 -36.44
N PHE A 588 2.80 4.96 -35.37
CA PHE A 588 3.75 6.06 -35.36
C PHE A 588 5.02 5.75 -36.17
N LYS A 589 5.39 6.65 -37.08
CA LYS A 589 6.63 6.61 -37.87
C LYS A 589 7.30 7.97 -37.82
N LEU A 590 8.53 8.03 -37.32
CA LEU A 590 9.33 9.25 -37.33
C LEU A 590 10.27 9.23 -38.56
N ASP A 591 10.24 10.28 -39.36
CA ASP A 591 11.16 10.44 -40.48
C ASP A 591 12.24 11.46 -40.09
N VAL A 592 13.38 10.97 -39.58
CA VAL A 592 14.49 11.85 -39.18
C VAL A 592 15.24 12.31 -40.43
N LYS A 593 14.65 13.28 -41.13
CA LYS A 593 15.30 14.04 -42.20
C LYS A 593 16.05 15.20 -41.56
N GLY A 594 17.39 15.16 -41.55
CA GLY A 594 18.12 16.38 -41.20
C GLY A 594 19.58 16.27 -40.77
N LEU A 595 20.13 15.10 -40.47
CA LEU A 595 21.54 15.02 -40.07
C LEU A 595 22.43 14.73 -41.28
N ASP A 596 22.94 15.79 -41.92
CA ASP A 596 23.91 15.66 -43.01
C ASP A 596 25.31 16.02 -42.51
N LEU A 597 26.00 15.02 -41.96
CA LEU A 597 27.32 15.15 -41.32
C LEU A 597 28.41 15.79 -42.21
N LEU A 598 28.21 15.81 -43.53
CA LEU A 598 29.08 16.44 -44.53
C LEU A 598 28.22 17.25 -45.50
N SER A 599 28.47 18.55 -45.59
CA SER A 599 27.89 19.37 -46.63
C SER A 599 28.36 18.91 -48.03
N PRO A 600 27.58 19.14 -49.10
CA PRO A 600 28.00 18.81 -50.46
C PRO A 600 29.31 19.48 -50.88
N ALA A 601 29.66 20.64 -50.32
CA ALA A 601 30.94 21.30 -50.54
C ALA A 601 32.09 20.57 -49.80
N ALA A 602 31.92 20.28 -48.51
CA ALA A 602 32.94 19.58 -47.72
C ALA A 602 33.23 18.18 -48.27
N ARG A 603 32.21 17.48 -48.75
CA ARG A 603 32.39 16.18 -49.41
C ARG A 603 33.24 16.30 -50.68
N ARG A 604 32.97 17.30 -51.53
CA ARG A 604 33.77 17.56 -52.74
C ARG A 604 35.22 17.90 -52.43
N ASP A 605 35.48 18.70 -51.39
CA ASP A 605 36.84 19.04 -50.94
C ASP A 605 37.63 17.79 -50.51
N LEU A 606 37.01 16.90 -49.74
CA LEU A 606 37.64 15.66 -49.29
C LEU A 606 37.84 14.66 -50.44
N GLU A 607 36.88 14.54 -51.35
CA GLU A 607 37.03 13.72 -52.57
C GLU A 607 38.15 14.26 -53.48
N ALA A 608 38.31 15.58 -53.58
CA ALA A 608 39.42 16.21 -54.29
C ALA A 608 40.77 15.93 -53.61
N LEU A 609 40.85 15.95 -52.28
CA LEU A 609 42.04 15.56 -51.53
C LEU A 609 42.39 14.09 -51.74
N GLN A 610 41.40 13.19 -51.68
CA GLN A 610 41.56 11.76 -51.93
C GLN A 610 42.14 11.51 -53.34
N GLY A 611 41.67 12.24 -54.36
CA GLY A 611 42.12 12.12 -55.74
C GLY A 611 43.35 12.96 -56.12
N SER A 612 43.92 13.74 -55.20
CA SER A 612 44.94 14.76 -55.49
C SER A 612 46.31 14.20 -55.87
N GLY A 613 46.66 13.01 -55.37
CA GLY A 613 48.00 12.43 -55.54
C GLY A 613 49.09 13.10 -54.70
N LEU A 614 48.74 13.87 -53.65
CA LEU A 614 49.67 14.47 -52.69
C LEU A 614 50.70 13.48 -52.10
N GLU A 615 50.29 12.25 -51.81
CA GLU A 615 51.17 11.18 -51.29
C GLU A 615 52.23 10.72 -52.31
N LYS A 616 52.01 10.98 -53.61
CA LYS A 616 52.87 10.54 -54.72
C LYS A 616 54.01 11.51 -55.01
N ILE A 617 54.04 12.67 -54.34
CA ILE A 617 55.13 13.64 -54.47
C ILE A 617 56.40 13.03 -53.85
N HIS A 618 57.49 12.99 -54.62
CA HIS A 618 58.78 12.52 -54.15
C HIS A 618 59.48 13.57 -53.27
N PHE A 619 59.00 13.76 -52.03
CA PHE A 619 59.56 14.72 -51.07
C PHE A 619 61.06 14.49 -50.77
N ARG A 620 61.54 13.26 -50.97
CA ARG A 620 62.96 12.92 -50.82
C ARG A 620 63.85 13.71 -51.77
N ASP A 621 63.40 13.97 -52.99
CA ASP A 621 64.20 14.69 -54.00
C ASP A 621 64.39 16.16 -53.60
N PHE A 622 63.36 16.78 -53.02
CA PHE A 622 63.50 18.10 -52.39
C PHE A 622 64.49 18.08 -51.21
N LEU A 623 64.37 17.11 -50.30
CA LEU A 623 65.23 17.01 -49.13
C LEU A 623 66.71 16.84 -49.50
N VAL A 624 67.03 16.11 -50.57
CA VAL A 624 68.40 15.94 -51.06
C VAL A 624 69.00 17.26 -51.51
N GLN A 625 68.24 18.10 -52.23
CA GLN A 625 68.77 19.38 -52.72
C GLN A 625 68.86 20.44 -51.60
N ILE A 626 67.90 20.46 -50.67
CA ILE A 626 67.88 21.39 -49.53
C ILE A 626 69.08 21.17 -48.57
N GLN A 627 69.61 19.95 -48.51
CA GLN A 627 70.76 19.63 -47.67
C GLN A 627 72.11 20.07 -48.27
N LYS A 628 72.14 20.43 -49.56
CA LYS A 628 73.34 20.95 -50.21
C LYS A 628 73.40 22.47 -50.05
N PRO A 629 74.60 23.06 -49.86
CA PRO A 629 74.74 24.51 -49.93
C PRO A 629 74.38 25.02 -51.34
N VAL A 630 73.91 26.26 -51.46
CA VAL A 630 73.56 26.87 -52.76
C VAL A 630 74.79 26.92 -53.67
N VAL A 631 75.94 27.33 -53.11
CA VAL A 631 77.25 27.33 -53.77
C VAL A 631 78.17 26.39 -53.01
N LYS A 632 78.91 25.54 -53.74
CA LYS A 632 79.79 24.51 -53.17
C LYS A 632 80.94 25.08 -52.34
N THR A 633 81.46 26.22 -52.78
CA THR A 633 82.59 26.92 -52.15
C THR A 633 82.08 28.06 -51.28
N ASP A 634 82.69 28.25 -50.11
CA ASP A 634 82.48 29.44 -49.29
C ASP A 634 83.04 30.68 -50.01
N MET A 635 82.15 31.46 -50.63
CA MET A 635 82.50 32.63 -51.42
C MET A 635 83.09 33.75 -50.56
N GLU A 636 82.69 33.86 -49.29
CA GLU A 636 83.21 34.87 -48.37
C GLU A 636 84.65 34.53 -47.96
N GLN A 637 84.91 33.25 -47.65
CA GLN A 637 86.26 32.76 -47.40
C GLN A 637 87.15 32.92 -48.64
N LEU A 638 86.65 32.58 -49.83
CA LEU A 638 87.38 32.74 -51.09
C LEU A 638 87.71 34.22 -51.36
N ALA A 639 86.76 35.14 -51.15
CA ALA A 639 87.00 36.57 -51.31
C ALA A 639 88.06 37.12 -50.34
N GLN A 640 88.05 36.67 -49.07
CA GLN A 640 89.07 37.05 -48.09
C GLN A 640 90.47 36.57 -48.50
N GLU A 641 90.56 35.37 -49.08
CA GLU A 641 91.83 34.81 -49.55
C GLU A 641 92.35 35.52 -50.79
N LEU A 642 91.47 35.91 -51.71
CA LEU A 642 91.83 36.71 -52.88
C LEU A 642 92.34 38.10 -52.49
N GLU A 643 91.74 38.74 -51.48
CA GLU A 643 92.27 40.00 -50.91
C GLU A 643 93.64 39.82 -50.25
N GLY A 644 93.81 38.76 -49.47
CA GLY A 644 95.10 38.42 -48.86
C GLY A 644 96.18 38.18 -49.91
N LEU A 645 95.84 37.46 -50.99
CA LEU A 645 96.74 37.24 -52.12
C LEU A 645 97.04 38.51 -52.90
N ALA A 646 96.07 39.42 -53.06
CA ALA A 646 96.29 40.69 -53.72
C ALA A 646 97.38 41.52 -53.02
N GLN A 647 97.39 41.54 -51.67
CA GLN A 647 98.43 42.24 -50.90
C GLN A 647 99.83 41.65 -51.10
N ALA A 648 99.93 40.36 -51.43
CA ALA A 648 101.20 39.66 -51.64
C ALA A 648 101.76 39.80 -53.07
N GLN A 649 100.99 40.37 -54.03
CA GLN A 649 101.46 40.53 -55.41
C GLN A 649 102.35 41.77 -55.58
N ASN A 650 103.38 41.66 -56.43
CA ASN A 650 104.22 42.80 -56.83
C ASN A 650 103.62 43.58 -58.03
N ASP A 651 102.86 42.91 -58.89
CA ASP A 651 102.18 43.53 -60.04
C ASP A 651 100.92 44.30 -59.59
N SER A 652 100.88 45.60 -59.91
CA SER A 652 99.75 46.47 -59.56
C SER A 652 98.46 46.12 -60.28
N ALA A 653 98.52 45.60 -61.52
CA ALA A 653 97.36 45.22 -62.30
C ALA A 653 96.71 43.94 -61.72
N LEU A 654 97.52 42.92 -61.44
CA LEU A 654 97.06 41.67 -60.81
C LEU A 654 96.48 41.92 -59.40
N ARG A 655 97.11 42.81 -58.61
CA ARG A 655 96.60 43.22 -57.30
C ARG A 655 95.20 43.84 -57.39
N GLN A 656 94.99 44.76 -58.34
CA GLN A 656 93.67 45.39 -58.52
C GLN A 656 92.62 44.38 -59.01
N GLN A 657 92.98 43.50 -59.95
CA GLN A 657 92.07 42.47 -60.45
C GLN A 657 91.63 41.49 -59.35
N LEU A 658 92.55 41.01 -58.50
CA LEU A 658 92.22 40.13 -57.38
C LEU A 658 91.34 40.83 -56.30
N GLN A 659 91.56 42.13 -56.06
CA GLN A 659 90.72 42.93 -55.16
C GLN A 659 89.32 43.16 -55.73
N GLU A 660 89.21 43.39 -57.04
CA GLU A 660 87.93 43.54 -57.72
C GLU A 660 87.15 42.22 -57.68
N GLU A 661 87.77 41.09 -58.01
CA GLU A 661 87.13 39.77 -57.92
C GLU A 661 86.65 39.45 -56.50
N ALA A 662 87.44 39.78 -55.47
CA ALA A 662 87.03 39.60 -54.08
C ALA A 662 85.80 40.46 -53.72
N ARG A 663 85.74 41.71 -54.20
CA ARG A 663 84.58 42.60 -54.00
C ARG A 663 83.35 42.10 -54.74
N GLU A 664 83.50 41.75 -56.03
CA GLU A 664 82.42 41.25 -56.88
C GLU A 664 81.86 39.93 -56.32
N LEU A 665 82.71 39.00 -55.86
CA LEU A 665 82.29 37.77 -55.20
C LEU A 665 81.50 38.02 -53.90
N ARG A 666 81.91 39.00 -53.07
CA ARG A 666 81.15 39.35 -51.86
C ARG A 666 79.81 40.00 -52.19
N SER A 667 79.76 40.90 -53.18
CA SER A 667 78.50 41.49 -53.65
C SER A 667 77.56 40.39 -54.17
N LEU A 668 78.06 39.46 -54.99
CA LEU A 668 77.29 38.33 -55.50
C LEU A 668 76.78 37.42 -54.37
N TYR A 669 77.62 37.15 -53.37
CA TYR A 669 77.24 36.38 -52.18
C TYR A 669 76.10 37.05 -51.39
N GLN A 670 76.24 38.35 -51.09
CA GLN A 670 75.25 39.11 -50.32
C GLN A 670 73.93 39.31 -51.08
N GLU A 671 74.00 39.66 -52.37
CA GLU A 671 72.82 40.02 -53.16
C GLU A 671 72.06 38.81 -53.72
N LYS A 672 72.74 37.69 -53.97
CA LYS A 672 72.13 36.54 -54.66
C LYS A 672 72.16 35.24 -53.87
N VAL A 673 73.22 34.95 -53.10
CA VAL A 673 73.33 33.68 -52.37
C VAL A 673 72.55 33.71 -51.05
N ILE A 674 72.66 34.77 -50.24
CA ILE A 674 71.92 34.88 -48.96
C ILE A 674 70.39 34.82 -49.15
N PRO A 675 69.77 35.56 -50.10
CA PRO A 675 68.33 35.45 -50.35
C PRO A 675 67.91 34.03 -50.73
N GLN A 676 68.71 33.32 -51.53
CA GLN A 676 68.43 31.92 -51.86
C GLN A 676 68.52 31.01 -50.64
N GLN A 677 69.49 31.20 -49.75
CA GLN A 677 69.58 30.43 -48.50
C GLN A 677 68.32 30.61 -47.62
N SER A 678 67.75 31.82 -47.57
CA SER A 678 66.48 32.08 -46.88
C SER A 678 65.30 31.32 -47.52
N LEU A 679 65.24 31.28 -48.86
CA LEU A 679 64.24 30.51 -49.59
C LEU A 679 64.42 28.99 -49.36
N VAL A 680 65.64 28.48 -49.28
CA VAL A 680 65.91 27.07 -48.93
C VAL A 680 65.37 26.75 -47.54
N ALA A 681 65.53 27.65 -46.56
CA ALA A 681 64.96 27.46 -45.22
C ALA A 681 63.42 27.43 -45.24
N LYS A 682 62.79 28.32 -46.02
CA LYS A 682 61.33 28.36 -46.21
C LYS A 682 60.80 27.10 -46.92
N LEU A 683 61.53 26.62 -47.94
CA LEU A 683 61.21 25.39 -48.65
C LEU A 683 61.33 24.17 -47.71
N ASN A 684 62.38 24.12 -46.89
CA ASN A 684 62.61 23.04 -45.91
C ASN A 684 61.44 22.90 -44.91
N LEU A 685 60.90 24.03 -44.42
CA LEU A 685 59.72 24.01 -43.54
C LEU A 685 58.51 23.36 -44.22
N SER A 686 58.21 23.77 -45.45
CA SER A 686 57.05 23.25 -46.19
C SER A 686 57.22 21.79 -46.61
N VAL A 687 58.42 21.40 -47.07
CA VAL A 687 58.74 20.02 -47.45
C VAL A 687 58.64 19.09 -46.24
N ARG A 688 59.18 19.46 -45.08
CA ARG A 688 59.10 18.61 -43.88
C ARG A 688 57.68 18.48 -43.36
N ALA A 689 56.91 19.57 -43.34
CA ALA A 689 55.50 19.54 -42.96
C ALA A 689 54.72 18.56 -43.85
N LEU A 690 54.80 18.74 -45.18
CA LEU A 690 54.09 17.89 -46.14
C LEU A 690 54.58 16.44 -46.15
N ALA A 691 55.89 16.21 -46.05
CA ALA A 691 56.43 14.85 -45.99
C ALA A 691 55.93 14.07 -44.76
N SER A 692 55.67 14.78 -43.65
CA SER A 692 55.14 14.15 -42.44
C SER A 692 53.62 13.94 -42.46
N SER A 693 52.85 14.83 -43.10
CA SER A 693 51.38 14.79 -43.09
C SER A 693 50.77 14.04 -44.27
N ALA A 694 51.36 14.14 -45.47
CA ALA A 694 50.77 13.64 -46.72
C ALA A 694 50.39 12.14 -46.73
N PRO A 695 51.22 11.21 -46.20
CA PRO A 695 50.89 9.78 -46.23
C PRO A 695 49.65 9.43 -45.40
N ASN A 696 49.49 10.06 -44.23
CA ASN A 696 48.36 9.80 -43.35
C ASN A 696 47.11 10.54 -43.83
N LEU A 697 47.28 11.75 -44.38
CA LEU A 697 46.16 12.62 -44.75
C LEU A 697 45.19 12.00 -45.77
N GLN A 698 45.70 11.31 -46.80
CA GLN A 698 44.83 10.65 -47.80
C GLN A 698 44.18 9.37 -47.28
N VAL A 699 44.88 8.61 -46.43
CA VAL A 699 44.35 7.43 -45.76
C VAL A 699 43.22 7.84 -44.81
N ASP A 700 43.46 8.82 -43.95
CA ASP A 700 42.48 9.38 -43.01
C ASP A 700 41.27 9.94 -43.76
N THR A 701 41.48 10.58 -44.91
CA THR A 701 40.38 11.08 -45.77
C THR A 701 39.50 9.95 -46.29
N SER A 702 40.11 8.87 -46.75
CA SER A 702 39.38 7.72 -47.27
C SER A 702 38.59 7.01 -46.18
N GLU A 703 39.18 6.88 -44.99
CA GLU A 703 38.52 6.30 -43.82
C GLU A 703 37.34 7.17 -43.35
N VAL A 704 37.53 8.48 -43.24
CA VAL A 704 36.47 9.42 -42.83
C VAL A 704 35.31 9.42 -43.82
N LEU A 705 35.56 9.50 -45.14
CA LEU A 705 34.51 9.45 -46.16
C LEU A 705 33.72 8.13 -46.13
N ALA A 706 34.40 7.00 -45.92
CA ALA A 706 33.76 5.69 -45.79
C ALA A 706 32.90 5.61 -44.51
N ASN A 707 33.43 6.07 -43.37
CA ASN A 707 32.74 6.06 -42.08
C ASN A 707 31.49 6.97 -42.10
N VAL A 708 31.58 8.18 -42.68
CA VAL A 708 30.40 9.06 -42.84
C VAL A 708 29.35 8.42 -43.75
N SER A 709 29.76 7.82 -44.86
CA SER A 709 28.83 7.18 -45.80
C SER A 709 28.11 5.98 -45.17
N ARG A 710 28.82 5.16 -44.39
CA ARG A 710 28.21 4.06 -43.61
C ARG A 710 27.23 4.59 -42.59
N LEU A 711 27.64 5.57 -41.78
CA LEU A 711 26.79 6.15 -40.75
C LEU A 711 25.52 6.77 -41.35
N LYS A 712 25.62 7.49 -42.48
CA LYS A 712 24.45 8.05 -43.20
C LYS A 712 23.46 6.98 -43.65
N GLY A 713 23.94 5.79 -44.03
CA GLY A 713 23.09 4.66 -44.42
C GLY A 713 22.42 3.94 -43.24
N GLU A 714 23.12 3.83 -42.11
CA GLU A 714 22.65 3.11 -40.92
C GLU A 714 21.77 3.96 -39.98
N LEU A 715 21.97 5.28 -39.95
CA LEU A 715 21.33 6.20 -39.02
C LEU A 715 19.79 6.12 -39.02
N PRO A 716 19.09 6.06 -40.17
CA PRO A 716 17.63 5.96 -40.17
C PRO A 716 17.13 4.65 -39.58
N ALA A 717 17.82 3.53 -39.85
CA ALA A 717 17.45 2.22 -39.33
C ALA A 717 17.69 2.13 -37.82
N GLN A 718 18.83 2.63 -37.34
CA GLN A 718 19.14 2.69 -35.91
C GLN A 718 18.14 3.59 -35.17
N THR A 719 17.86 4.78 -35.70
CA THR A 719 16.93 5.73 -35.04
C THR A 719 15.52 5.16 -34.93
N ASN A 720 15.02 4.50 -35.98
CA ASN A 720 13.72 3.83 -35.94
C ASN A 720 13.67 2.69 -34.91
N LEU A 721 14.75 1.92 -34.77
CA LEU A 721 14.83 0.85 -33.76
C LEU A 721 14.83 1.41 -32.33
N ILE A 722 15.55 2.51 -32.09
CA ILE A 722 15.60 3.19 -30.80
C ILE A 722 14.21 3.74 -30.43
N ILE A 723 13.54 4.41 -31.37
CA ILE A 723 12.20 4.96 -31.17
C ILE A 723 11.20 3.86 -30.87
N ARG A 724 11.24 2.76 -31.62
CA ARG A 724 10.35 1.63 -31.39
C ARG A 724 10.53 1.03 -29.99
N ASN A 725 11.77 0.77 -29.59
CA ASN A 725 12.03 0.22 -28.25
C ASN A 725 11.61 1.20 -27.14
N ALA A 726 11.97 2.48 -27.28
CA ALA A 726 11.65 3.49 -26.27
C ALA A 726 10.14 3.76 -26.16
N SER A 727 9.43 3.75 -27.29
CA SER A 727 7.96 3.86 -27.31
C SER A 727 7.27 2.64 -26.70
N GLU A 728 7.77 1.41 -26.93
CA GLU A 728 7.28 0.20 -26.26
C GLU A 728 7.51 0.25 -24.73
N CYS A 729 8.67 0.72 -24.27
CA CYS A 729 8.93 0.92 -22.84
C CYS A 729 7.97 1.97 -22.24
N PHE A 730 7.80 3.12 -22.90
CA PHE A 730 6.88 4.18 -22.48
C PHE A 730 5.44 3.66 -22.38
N LEU A 731 4.97 2.94 -23.39
CA LEU A 731 3.64 2.32 -23.41
C LEU A 731 3.43 1.35 -22.25
N THR A 732 4.41 0.50 -21.98
CA THR A 732 4.34 -0.46 -20.85
C THR A 732 4.17 0.28 -19.52
N ARG A 733 4.86 1.40 -19.34
CA ARG A 733 4.74 2.25 -18.16
C ARG A 733 3.36 2.90 -18.07
N GLU A 734 2.87 3.52 -19.15
CA GLU A 734 1.56 4.18 -19.16
C GLU A 734 0.41 3.16 -18.95
N MET A 735 0.51 1.96 -19.53
CA MET A 735 -0.42 0.84 -19.25
C MET A 735 -0.36 0.40 -17.78
N GLY A 736 0.79 0.56 -17.12
CA GLY A 736 0.97 0.32 -15.70
C GLY A 736 0.07 1.19 -14.82
N TYR A 737 -0.18 2.45 -15.18
CA TYR A 737 -1.08 3.34 -14.45
C TYR A 737 -2.55 2.87 -14.53
N PHE A 738 -3.01 2.45 -15.71
CA PHE A 738 -4.35 1.88 -15.86
C PHE A 738 -4.49 0.53 -15.17
N SER A 739 -3.44 -0.28 -15.17
CA SER A 739 -3.41 -1.57 -14.47
C SER A 739 -3.52 -1.37 -12.96
N GLN A 740 -2.88 -0.33 -12.39
CA GLN A 740 -3.05 0.05 -10.99
C GLN A 740 -4.50 0.45 -10.68
N TYR A 741 -5.12 1.26 -11.54
CA TYR A 741 -6.54 1.62 -11.39
C TYR A 741 -7.42 0.37 -11.41
N VAL A 742 -7.29 -0.50 -12.42
CA VAL A 742 -8.09 -1.73 -12.53
C VAL A 742 -7.93 -2.64 -11.31
N ALA A 743 -6.69 -2.80 -10.81
CA ALA A 743 -6.41 -3.59 -9.63
C ALA A 743 -7.04 -2.98 -8.36
N TRP A 744 -6.90 -1.66 -8.19
CA TRP A 744 -7.52 -0.93 -7.09
C TRP A 744 -9.05 -1.01 -7.14
N VAL A 745 -9.67 -0.80 -8.31
CA VAL A 745 -11.13 -0.94 -8.48
C VAL A 745 -11.58 -2.34 -8.11
N ARG A 746 -10.87 -3.39 -8.55
CA ARG A 746 -11.20 -4.77 -8.20
C ARG A 746 -11.21 -4.95 -6.69
N GLU A 747 -10.17 -4.48 -6.01
CA GLU A 747 -10.04 -4.61 -4.56
C GLU A 747 -11.13 -3.81 -3.83
N GLU A 748 -11.29 -2.52 -4.16
CA GLU A 748 -12.25 -1.63 -3.51
C GLU A 748 -13.69 -2.09 -3.70
N VAL A 749 -14.04 -2.50 -4.92
CA VAL A 749 -15.37 -3.00 -5.22
C VAL A 749 -15.64 -4.31 -4.49
N THR A 750 -14.72 -5.27 -4.51
CA THR A 750 -14.96 -6.60 -3.93
C THR A 750 -14.90 -6.62 -2.39
N GLN A 751 -13.98 -5.85 -1.80
CA GLN A 751 -13.73 -5.88 -0.36
C GLN A 751 -14.53 -4.84 0.43
N HIS A 752 -14.78 -3.66 -0.13
CA HIS A 752 -15.40 -2.55 0.61
C HIS A 752 -16.84 -2.26 0.19
N ILE A 753 -17.12 -2.17 -1.11
CA ILE A 753 -18.46 -1.80 -1.62
C ILE A 753 -19.38 -3.01 -1.59
N ALA A 754 -18.95 -4.10 -2.21
CA ALA A 754 -19.76 -5.27 -2.48
C ALA A 754 -19.65 -6.38 -1.45
N THR A 755 -18.89 -6.20 -0.38
CA THR A 755 -18.81 -7.20 0.68
C THR A 755 -20.18 -7.43 1.31
N CYS A 756 -20.58 -8.69 1.49
CA CYS A 756 -21.82 -9.02 2.19
C CYS A 756 -21.64 -9.26 3.70
N GLN A 757 -20.46 -9.00 4.26
CA GLN A 757 -20.21 -9.10 5.70
C GLN A 757 -21.24 -8.38 6.59
N PRO A 758 -21.77 -7.18 6.24
CA PRO A 758 -22.81 -6.54 7.03
C PRO A 758 -24.08 -7.39 7.22
N LEU A 759 -24.41 -8.28 6.26
CA LEU A 759 -25.53 -9.20 6.39
C LEU A 759 -25.29 -10.22 7.51
N SER A 760 -24.13 -10.89 7.52
CA SER A 760 -23.76 -11.80 8.60
C SER A 760 -23.61 -11.08 9.94
N GLY A 761 -23.07 -9.86 9.92
CA GLY A 761 -22.95 -9.02 11.11
C GLY A 761 -24.31 -8.64 11.69
N ALA A 762 -25.32 -8.39 10.86
CA ALA A 762 -26.67 -8.09 11.32
C ALA A 762 -27.35 -9.31 11.96
N LEU A 763 -27.15 -10.50 11.42
CA LEU A 763 -27.65 -11.76 12.00
C LEU A 763 -26.95 -12.07 13.34
N ASP A 764 -25.63 -11.89 13.40
CA ASP A 764 -24.86 -12.04 14.65
C ASP A 764 -25.28 -11.00 15.70
N ASN A 765 -25.46 -9.73 15.29
CA ASN A 765 -25.98 -8.68 16.16
C ASN A 765 -27.39 -9.02 16.67
N GLY A 766 -28.27 -9.54 15.80
CA GLY A 766 -29.62 -9.97 16.18
C GLY A 766 -29.59 -11.07 17.25
N HIS A 767 -28.74 -12.08 17.09
CA HIS A 767 -28.52 -13.11 18.09
C HIS A 767 -28.02 -12.52 19.41
N VAL A 768 -26.97 -11.69 19.39
CA VAL A 768 -26.40 -11.09 20.61
C VAL A 768 -27.42 -10.20 21.33
N ILE A 769 -28.17 -9.38 20.60
CA ILE A 769 -29.21 -8.50 21.16
C ILE A 769 -30.29 -9.35 21.85
N LEU A 770 -30.85 -10.33 21.15
CA LEU A 770 -31.97 -11.10 21.68
C LEU A 770 -31.55 -12.07 22.79
N CYS A 771 -30.48 -12.83 22.57
CA CYS A 771 -30.11 -13.96 23.43
C CYS A 771 -29.20 -13.54 24.57
N ASP A 772 -28.12 -12.82 24.29
CA ASP A 772 -27.10 -12.51 25.29
C ASP A 772 -27.41 -11.24 26.10
N MET A 773 -27.99 -10.22 25.45
CA MET A 773 -28.32 -8.94 26.10
C MET A 773 -29.72 -8.93 26.74
N MET A 774 -30.69 -9.67 26.19
CA MET A 774 -32.07 -9.70 26.71
C MET A 774 -32.43 -11.04 27.40
N ALA A 775 -32.37 -12.18 26.71
CA ALA A 775 -32.87 -13.44 27.24
C ALA A 775 -32.07 -13.97 28.44
N ASP A 776 -30.74 -13.92 28.40
CA ASP A 776 -29.88 -14.33 29.51
C ASP A 776 -30.19 -13.63 30.84
N PRO A 777 -30.15 -12.28 30.93
CA PRO A 777 -30.44 -11.59 32.18
C PRO A 777 -31.90 -11.71 32.61
N TRP A 778 -32.83 -11.78 31.65
CA TRP A 778 -34.23 -12.08 31.93
C TRP A 778 -34.38 -13.45 32.60
N ASN A 779 -33.66 -14.44 32.08
CA ASN A 779 -33.74 -15.80 32.58
C ASN A 779 -33.09 -15.95 33.95
N ALA A 780 -31.96 -15.29 34.18
CA ALA A 780 -31.36 -15.24 35.50
C ALA A 780 -32.25 -14.53 36.52
N PHE A 781 -33.01 -13.49 36.12
CA PHE A 781 -33.93 -12.80 37.02
C PHE A 781 -35.00 -13.73 37.61
N TRP A 782 -35.76 -14.44 36.77
CA TRP A 782 -36.81 -15.32 37.29
C TRP A 782 -36.21 -16.52 38.03
N PHE A 783 -35.03 -17.00 37.62
CA PHE A 783 -34.37 -18.12 38.27
C PHE A 783 -33.92 -17.75 39.70
N CYS A 784 -33.30 -16.59 39.88
CA CYS A 784 -32.91 -16.08 41.20
C CYS A 784 -34.13 -15.75 42.08
N LEU A 785 -35.20 -15.21 41.49
CA LEU A 785 -36.44 -14.95 42.22
C LEU A 785 -37.15 -16.26 42.61
N GLY A 786 -37.10 -17.28 41.74
CA GLY A 786 -37.58 -18.64 42.01
C GLY A 786 -36.79 -19.32 43.12
N TRP A 787 -35.46 -19.18 43.12
CA TRP A 787 -34.59 -19.59 44.21
C TRP A 787 -35.03 -18.96 45.54
N CYS A 788 -35.24 -17.64 45.57
CA CYS A 788 -35.73 -16.97 46.78
C CYS A 788 -37.08 -17.53 47.23
N THR A 789 -38.02 -17.71 46.29
CA THR A 789 -39.36 -18.26 46.56
C THR A 789 -39.29 -19.66 47.17
N PHE A 790 -38.39 -20.51 46.67
CA PHE A 790 -38.16 -21.84 47.24
C PHE A 790 -37.63 -21.77 48.68
N PHE A 791 -36.64 -20.91 48.95
CA PHE A 791 -36.05 -20.76 50.29
C PHE A 791 -36.94 -20.01 51.30
N LEU A 792 -38.06 -19.40 50.87
CA LEU A 792 -39.06 -18.85 51.80
C LEU A 792 -39.69 -19.94 52.67
N ILE A 793 -39.93 -21.15 52.13
CA ILE A 793 -40.54 -22.26 52.89
C ILE A 793 -39.68 -22.66 54.10
N PRO A 794 -38.40 -23.06 53.94
CA PRO A 794 -37.56 -23.41 55.08
C PRO A 794 -37.31 -22.20 55.99
N SER A 795 -37.20 -20.98 55.44
CA SER A 795 -37.11 -19.75 56.23
C SER A 795 -38.31 -19.58 57.17
N ILE A 796 -39.54 -19.78 56.68
CA ILE A 796 -40.77 -19.75 57.50
C ILE A 796 -40.70 -20.81 58.62
N ILE A 797 -40.34 -22.05 58.29
CA ILE A 797 -40.29 -23.16 59.25
C ILE A 797 -39.31 -22.84 60.38
N PHE A 798 -38.08 -22.46 60.03
CA PHE A 798 -37.04 -22.16 61.01
C PHE A 798 -37.36 -20.88 61.78
N ALA A 799 -37.87 -19.82 61.16
CA ALA A 799 -38.27 -18.59 61.85
C ALA A 799 -39.38 -18.84 62.88
N VAL A 800 -40.41 -19.61 62.53
CA VAL A 800 -41.49 -19.98 63.47
C VAL A 800 -40.94 -20.79 64.64
N LYS A 801 -40.07 -21.77 64.39
CA LYS A 801 -39.47 -22.61 65.43
C LYS A 801 -38.54 -21.80 66.34
N THR A 802 -37.62 -21.03 65.77
CA THR A 802 -36.66 -20.17 66.49
C THR A 802 -37.37 -19.11 67.32
N SER A 803 -38.46 -18.51 66.82
CA SER A 803 -39.23 -17.49 67.57
C SER A 803 -39.75 -17.99 68.92
N LYS A 804 -39.99 -19.30 69.09
CA LYS A 804 -40.46 -19.88 70.35
C LYS A 804 -39.39 -19.83 71.45
N TYR A 805 -38.13 -19.94 71.08
CA TYR A 805 -36.99 -19.97 72.01
C TYR A 805 -36.53 -18.58 72.44
N PHE A 806 -36.88 -17.53 71.68
CA PHE A 806 -36.59 -16.14 72.02
C PHE A 806 -37.61 -15.50 72.99
N ARG A 807 -38.77 -16.13 73.19
CA ARG A 807 -39.77 -15.65 74.16
C ARG A 807 -39.41 -16.05 75.60
N PRO A 808 -39.77 -15.23 76.61
CA PRO A 808 -39.45 -15.52 78.01
C PRO A 808 -40.11 -16.82 78.49
N ILE A 809 -39.32 -17.66 79.16
CA ILE A 809 -39.77 -18.93 79.76
C ILE A 809 -40.40 -18.61 81.11
N ARG A 810 -41.73 -18.66 81.18
CA ARG A 810 -42.45 -18.48 82.45
C ARG A 810 -42.27 -19.75 83.29
N LYS A 811 -41.32 -19.77 84.22
CA LYS A 811 -41.20 -20.81 85.25
C LYS A 811 -42.52 -20.87 86.02
N ARG A 812 -43.35 -21.91 85.82
CA ARG A 812 -44.37 -22.24 86.82
C ARG A 812 -43.63 -22.89 87.96
N LEU A 813 -43.59 -22.25 89.14
CA LEU A 813 -43.38 -23.01 90.37
C LEU A 813 -44.53 -24.04 90.45
N SER A 814 -44.22 -25.30 90.22
CA SER A 814 -45.08 -26.42 90.59
C SER A 814 -44.80 -26.75 92.05
N SER A 815 -45.53 -26.16 92.99
CA SER A 815 -45.55 -26.64 94.37
C SER A 815 -46.63 -27.72 94.49
N THR A 816 -46.24 -28.98 94.34
CA THR A 816 -46.98 -30.11 94.90
C THR A 816 -45.97 -30.99 95.64
N SER A 817 -46.38 -31.45 96.82
CA SER A 817 -45.71 -32.30 97.82
C SER A 817 -44.72 -31.64 98.81
N SER A 818 -45.26 -31.24 99.97
CA SER A 818 -44.82 -31.81 101.26
C SER A 818 -45.92 -31.54 102.30
N GLU A 819 -46.87 -32.45 102.41
CA GLU A 819 -47.54 -32.69 103.69
C GLU A 819 -46.49 -33.33 104.60
N GLU A 820 -45.98 -32.57 105.56
CA GLU A 820 -45.45 -33.10 106.83
C GLU A 820 -45.27 -31.93 107.82
N THR A 821 -46.25 -31.81 108.72
CA THR A 821 -46.13 -31.42 110.13
C THR A 821 -45.23 -30.23 110.52
N GLN A 822 -45.84 -29.12 110.99
CA GLN A 822 -46.05 -28.85 112.42
C GLN A 822 -46.68 -27.46 112.66
N LEU A 823 -47.53 -27.42 113.69
CA LEU A 823 -48.31 -26.31 114.22
C LEU A 823 -47.49 -25.02 114.47
N PHE A 824 -48.04 -23.87 114.09
CA PHE A 824 -48.16 -22.72 115.00
C PHE A 824 -49.45 -21.96 114.71
N HIS A 825 -50.39 -22.10 115.64
CA HIS A 825 -51.64 -21.36 115.75
C HIS A 825 -51.32 -19.99 116.38
N ILE A 826 -51.66 -18.88 115.72
CA ILE A 826 -51.82 -17.57 116.38
C ILE A 826 -53.22 -17.05 116.04
N PRO A 827 -54.13 -16.92 117.02
CA PRO A 827 -55.53 -16.59 116.77
C PRO A 827 -55.75 -15.10 116.48
N ARG A 828 -56.68 -14.82 115.55
CA ARG A 828 -57.33 -13.51 115.40
C ARG A 828 -58.29 -13.29 116.57
N VAL A 829 -58.14 -12.18 117.29
CA VAL A 829 -59.20 -11.64 118.14
C VAL A 829 -60.11 -10.77 117.29
N THR A 830 -61.38 -11.16 117.16
CA THR A 830 -62.45 -10.33 116.63
C THR A 830 -63.32 -9.77 117.74
N SER A 831 -63.65 -8.49 117.56
CA SER A 831 -64.84 -7.75 118.00
C SER A 831 -65.01 -7.41 119.48
N LEU A 832 -65.22 -6.13 119.73
CA LEU A 832 -66.49 -5.66 120.32
C LEU A 832 -66.72 -4.19 119.94
N LYS A 833 -67.88 -3.95 119.31
CA LYS A 833 -68.55 -2.65 119.32
C LYS A 833 -69.33 -2.57 120.64
N LEU A 834 -69.14 -1.47 121.37
CA LEU A 834 -70.21 -0.69 121.96
C LEU A 834 -69.90 0.78 121.66
#